data_AF-A0A428SX99-F1
#
_entry.id   AF-A0A428SX99-F1
#
_cell.length_a   1.000
_cell.length_b   1.000
_cell.length_c   1.000
_cell.angle_alpha   90.00
_cell.angle_beta   90.00
_cell.angle_gamma   90.00
#
_symmetry.space_group_name_H-M   'P 1'
#
loop_
_entity.id
_entity.type
_entity.pdbx_description
1 polymer ?
#
loop_
_entity_poly.entity_id
_entity_poly.type
_entity_poly.pdbx_seq_one_letter_code
_entity_poly.pdbx_strand_id
1 'polypeptide(L)'
;MSLEKQPLSQQSQPPPERLIQAVAQTLGISRDDILLYDSFIELGGDETKAEALRLACRRRGIDVKSEDVLNCPTLAELQTRITAFPDPLPLDSTTNSSLSSEDSIRSTVVDDDVFSPKSRKWADSMSSYDSVSTDDDSIKSSLDGLLRSFPRVKNVCLATPKTGPFDGQLVAFLRITTSNSTTGSEVDEITLPPRREMEAQRKEMRSLRMAVQEWAADARRPQIWIPLAYMPFTDNQEPDARRLQQWAQDISKSTYDEVMRVQVAEPRRRRDISPGKWRKKVQSWAESRKSMLVSHDAEELGETVCFPLSPMQQLYFQALKRKGESIAEPECRYTRSVMLRVRGGAKPSHVEKAVEALVARHEMLRARFRPVLQEWLQVIVPMASSSYRFAHHVDVDDDEIRGLVEGAQAAINPTKGPVFAVEHIQNENKQVIHLTAHHLIVDPLSWRLIIHDLDQLLQRGTLSKPSTSFPRWIEYQNYEMSQRLFEPTLPFEVLSADLEYWNLAQEANTYGNTQRSSFSLTPELVYILKNASADVLRTEPADVLLAALLLSFSHMFPDRALPTLWKQEHGRGAVEGNLDIMDTAGWFASLCPIGVLLDSTIDLIQAIKLIKDTRRTVPREGIPYFAAEFSTSKGAAANLPVEVIFNCADTAEQLQRKNGLLEPVIAPGQKTASLTSEAGPEVGRIALFEVSVLMDASGAQVDLTYNKTAKYQDKIETWVQVFERLVLEAIGKLQSHEPELTLADAPLLRSSYKALARLTSDRLAGAPIPNVRDIETIYPVTPAQQEVLIAQTQNIDTFNVHAVYELKARKGRSIDTARLCTAWEAIVTNKPALRSIFIDGVSREGLFDQVIFEKGIAEYALYRIDRP
;
A
#
# COMPACT_ATOMS: atom_id res chain seq x y z
N MET A 1 12.26 17.60 28.66
CA MET A 1 13.43 18.22 28.01
C MET A 1 13.72 17.44 26.75
N SER A 2 13.38 18.05 25.62
CA SER A 2 13.50 17.52 24.27
C SER A 2 14.97 17.30 23.91
N LEU A 3 15.31 16.12 23.40
CA LEU A 3 16.57 15.89 22.71
C LEU A 3 16.27 15.92 21.21
N GLU A 4 16.47 17.10 20.62
CA GLU A 4 16.48 17.31 19.18
C GLU A 4 17.49 16.37 18.50
N LYS A 5 17.05 15.70 17.43
CA LYS A 5 17.96 14.99 16.53
C LYS A 5 18.87 16.03 15.85
N GLN A 6 20.17 16.00 16.11
CA GLN A 6 21.14 16.77 15.33
C GLN A 6 21.18 16.27 13.88
N PRO A 7 21.20 17.16 12.88
CA PRO A 7 21.40 16.77 11.48
C PRO A 7 22.85 16.33 11.23
N LEU A 8 23.02 15.35 10.33
CA LEU A 8 24.32 14.93 9.77
C LEU A 8 25.17 16.15 9.37
N SER A 9 26.48 16.14 9.64
CA SER A 9 27.39 17.24 9.30
C SER A 9 27.33 17.52 7.79
N GLN A 10 26.93 18.73 7.39
CA GLN A 10 26.71 19.13 5.99
C GLN A 10 27.94 18.96 5.06
N GLN A 11 29.13 18.72 5.62
CA GLN A 11 30.37 18.44 4.87
C GLN A 11 30.48 17.00 4.35
N SER A 12 29.63 16.06 4.77
CA SER A 12 29.68 14.66 4.34
C SER A 12 28.93 14.36 3.03
N GLN A 13 28.26 15.36 2.44
CA GLN A 13 27.53 15.20 1.18
C GLN A 13 28.42 15.44 -0.05
N PRO A 14 28.17 14.74 -1.17
CA PRO A 14 28.96 14.95 -2.39
C PRO A 14 28.78 16.39 -2.92
N PRO A 15 29.79 16.97 -3.60
CA PRO A 15 29.77 18.37 -4.07
C PRO A 15 28.51 18.79 -4.87
N PRO A 16 27.95 17.95 -5.77
CA PRO A 16 26.69 18.25 -6.47
C PRO A 16 25.50 18.51 -5.53
N GLU A 17 25.35 17.69 -4.50
CA GLU A 17 24.27 17.78 -3.51
C GLU A 17 24.33 19.11 -2.74
N ARG A 18 25.56 19.55 -2.42
CA ARG A 18 25.84 20.80 -1.72
C ARG A 18 25.56 22.03 -2.58
N LEU A 19 25.87 21.99 -3.88
CA LEU A 19 25.54 23.07 -4.82
C LEU A 19 24.03 23.26 -4.90
N ILE A 20 23.29 22.17 -5.11
CA ILE A 20 21.83 22.21 -5.19
C ILE A 20 21.19 22.73 -3.90
N GLN A 21 21.72 22.35 -2.74
CA GLN A 21 21.26 22.88 -1.47
C GLN A 21 21.55 24.38 -1.31
N ALA A 22 22.68 24.86 -1.83
CA ALA A 22 23.01 26.28 -1.88
C ALA A 22 22.04 27.04 -2.81
N VAL A 23 21.74 26.50 -4.01
CA VAL A 23 20.77 27.08 -4.94
C VAL A 23 19.38 27.18 -4.30
N ALA A 24 18.89 26.11 -3.68
CA ALA A 24 17.60 26.08 -3.00
C ALA A 24 17.50 27.16 -1.91
N GLN A 25 18.54 27.29 -1.08
CA GLN A 25 18.58 28.30 -0.03
C GLN A 25 18.62 29.73 -0.60
N THR A 26 19.42 29.97 -1.64
CA THR A 26 19.57 31.30 -2.23
C THR A 26 18.31 31.78 -2.94
N LEU A 27 17.60 30.87 -3.62
CA LEU A 27 16.43 31.21 -4.42
C LEU A 27 15.11 31.03 -3.67
N GLY A 28 15.12 30.46 -2.46
CA GLY A 28 13.91 30.20 -1.68
C GLY A 28 12.98 29.16 -2.32
N ILE A 29 13.54 28.25 -3.11
CA ILE A 29 12.81 27.17 -3.79
C ILE A 29 13.07 25.85 -3.09
N SER A 30 12.08 24.96 -3.07
CA SER A 30 12.27 23.60 -2.55
C SER A 30 13.43 22.95 -3.29
N ARG A 31 14.22 22.13 -2.58
CA ARG A 31 15.25 21.35 -3.25
C ARG A 31 14.55 20.61 -4.39
N ASP A 32 13.52 19.82 -4.14
CA ASP A 32 12.92 18.89 -5.12
C ASP A 32 12.42 19.51 -6.44
N ASP A 33 12.33 20.83 -6.50
CA ASP A 33 11.96 21.59 -7.69
C ASP A 33 13.15 22.02 -8.57
N ILE A 34 14.38 21.71 -8.16
CA ILE A 34 15.62 22.02 -8.90
C ILE A 34 16.10 20.77 -9.62
N LEU A 35 16.16 20.85 -10.95
CA LEU A 35 16.64 19.82 -11.86
C LEU A 35 18.07 20.13 -12.35
N LEU A 36 18.78 19.11 -12.83
CA LEU A 36 20.15 19.26 -13.35
C LEU A 36 20.20 20.12 -14.62
N TYR A 37 19.17 20.08 -15.46
CA TYR A 37 19.09 20.87 -16.68
C TYR A 37 18.50 22.27 -16.49
N ASP A 38 18.17 22.67 -15.26
CA ASP A 38 17.70 24.03 -15.00
C ASP A 38 18.85 25.03 -15.16
N SER A 39 18.56 26.20 -15.73
CA SER A 39 19.45 27.36 -15.62
C SER A 39 19.25 28.07 -14.28
N PHE A 40 20.33 28.59 -13.69
CA PHE A 40 20.23 29.42 -12.49
C PHE A 40 19.36 30.67 -12.72
N ILE A 41 19.41 31.24 -13.91
CA ILE A 41 18.63 32.44 -14.28
C ILE A 41 17.15 32.09 -14.44
N GLU A 42 16.83 30.97 -15.08
CA GLU A 42 15.44 30.49 -15.25
C GLU A 42 14.76 30.15 -13.93
N LEU A 43 15.54 29.75 -12.92
CA LEU A 43 15.06 29.55 -11.55
C LEU A 43 14.80 30.86 -10.79
N GLY A 44 14.95 32.02 -11.44
CA GLY A 44 14.76 33.35 -10.86
C GLY A 44 16.04 33.92 -10.24
N GLY A 45 17.20 33.42 -10.64
CA GLY A 45 18.51 33.97 -10.31
C GLY A 45 18.82 35.26 -11.07
N ASP A 46 19.63 36.11 -10.46
CA ASP A 46 20.18 37.33 -11.04
C ASP A 46 21.64 37.49 -10.56
N GLU A 47 22.31 38.56 -10.99
CA GLU A 47 23.71 38.83 -10.62
C GLU A 47 23.91 38.92 -9.10
N THR A 48 22.97 39.53 -8.38
CA THR A 48 23.01 39.66 -6.91
C THR A 48 22.89 38.29 -6.24
N LYS A 49 21.97 37.46 -6.73
CA LYS A 49 21.76 36.09 -6.25
C LYS A 49 22.91 35.16 -6.63
N ALA A 50 23.63 35.41 -7.73
CA ALA A 50 24.81 34.64 -8.10
C ALA A 50 25.95 34.82 -7.08
N GLU A 51 26.15 36.04 -6.57
CA GLU A 51 27.08 36.28 -5.46
C GLU A 51 26.62 35.62 -4.15
N ALA A 52 25.32 35.70 -3.85
CA ALA A 52 24.75 35.03 -2.68
C ALA A 52 24.87 33.50 -2.78
N LEU A 53 24.70 32.91 -3.98
CA LEU A 53 24.91 31.48 -4.24
C LEU A 53 26.36 31.10 -4.01
N ARG A 54 27.31 31.89 -4.51
CA ARG A 54 28.74 31.65 -4.28
C ARG A 54 29.07 31.64 -2.78
N LEU A 55 28.52 32.58 -2.02
CA LEU A 55 28.70 32.62 -0.56
C LEU A 55 28.08 31.38 0.12
N ALA A 56 26.88 30.98 -0.30
CA ALA A 56 26.19 29.80 0.20
C ALA A 56 26.91 28.48 -0.14
N CYS A 57 27.60 28.42 -1.29
CA CYS A 57 28.48 27.33 -1.68
C CYS A 57 29.71 27.26 -0.77
N ARG A 58 30.37 28.41 -0.52
CA ARG A 58 31.58 28.49 0.33
C ARG A 58 31.30 28.07 1.76
N ARG A 59 30.15 28.44 2.32
CA ARG A 59 29.67 27.95 3.64
C ARG A 59 29.53 26.42 3.69
N ARG A 60 29.44 25.75 2.54
CA ARG A 60 29.35 24.29 2.39
C ARG A 60 30.64 23.63 1.89
N GLY A 61 31.76 24.36 1.86
CA GLY A 61 33.07 23.83 1.48
C GLY A 61 33.24 23.55 -0.02
N ILE A 62 32.45 24.23 -0.86
CA ILE A 62 32.58 24.24 -2.34
C ILE A 62 32.62 25.68 -2.84
N ASP A 63 33.30 25.97 -3.95
CA ASP A 63 33.29 27.29 -4.60
C ASP A 63 32.89 27.16 -6.07
N VAL A 64 32.15 28.16 -6.54
CA VAL A 64 31.74 28.36 -7.94
C VAL A 64 31.98 29.82 -8.29
N LYS A 65 32.38 30.14 -9.53
CA LYS A 65 32.54 31.54 -9.93
C LYS A 65 31.19 32.15 -10.26
N SER A 66 30.95 33.40 -9.87
CA SER A 66 29.70 34.11 -10.20
C SER A 66 29.49 34.20 -11.73
N GLU A 67 30.58 34.32 -12.50
CA GLU A 67 30.55 34.29 -13.96
C GLU A 67 30.11 32.91 -14.50
N ASP A 68 30.62 31.81 -13.94
CA ASP A 68 30.20 30.45 -14.32
C ASP A 68 28.73 30.21 -13.95
N VAL A 69 28.26 30.74 -12.82
CA VAL A 69 26.84 30.63 -12.38
C VAL A 69 25.89 31.31 -13.38
N LEU A 70 26.28 32.44 -13.96
CA LEU A 70 25.45 33.18 -14.91
C LEU A 70 25.58 32.66 -16.35
N ASN A 71 26.75 32.12 -16.71
CA ASN A 71 27.05 31.71 -18.08
C ASN A 71 26.82 30.22 -18.34
N CYS A 72 26.80 29.36 -17.31
CA CYS A 72 26.45 27.96 -17.50
C CYS A 72 24.96 27.84 -17.86
N PRO A 73 24.60 27.28 -19.02
CA PRO A 73 23.22 27.08 -19.42
C PRO A 73 22.46 26.14 -18.47
N THR A 74 23.17 25.25 -17.76
CA THR A 74 22.55 24.28 -16.85
C THR A 74 23.33 24.10 -15.54
N LEU A 75 22.64 23.67 -14.48
CA LEU A 75 23.26 23.29 -13.22
C LEU A 75 24.15 22.04 -13.36
N ALA A 76 23.87 21.13 -14.31
CA ALA A 76 24.71 19.99 -14.65
C ALA A 76 26.09 20.46 -15.14
N GLU A 77 26.13 21.46 -16.00
CA GLU A 77 27.39 22.05 -16.45
C GLU A 77 28.10 22.79 -15.32
N LEU A 78 27.36 23.53 -14.49
CA LEU A 78 27.92 24.20 -13.32
C LEU A 78 28.54 23.22 -12.32
N GLN A 79 27.98 22.02 -12.16
CA GLN A 79 28.54 20.97 -11.31
C GLN A 79 29.95 20.54 -11.74
N THR A 80 30.22 20.52 -13.06
CA THR A 80 31.55 20.20 -13.58
C THR A 80 32.61 21.26 -13.26
N ARG A 81 32.17 22.46 -12.84
CA ARG A 81 33.01 23.62 -12.51
C ARG A 81 33.19 23.82 -11.01
N ILE A 82 32.60 22.95 -10.16
CA ILE A 82 32.75 23.04 -8.71
C ILE A 82 34.21 22.81 -8.32
N THR A 83 34.72 23.68 -7.47
CA THR A 83 36.03 23.53 -6.83
C THR A 83 35.89 23.35 -5.33
N ALA A 84 36.84 22.69 -4.68
CA ALA A 84 36.84 22.55 -3.23
C ALA A 84 37.15 23.90 -2.56
N PHE A 85 36.43 24.25 -1.50
CA PHE A 85 36.72 25.42 -0.66
C PHE A 85 37.19 24.96 0.74
N PRO A 86 38.49 25.08 1.06
CA PRO A 86 39.09 24.42 2.23
C PRO A 86 38.59 24.95 3.59
N ASP A 87 38.24 26.24 3.68
CA ASP A 87 37.85 26.92 4.92
C ASP A 87 36.39 27.42 4.84
N PRO A 88 35.39 26.58 5.17
CA PRO A 88 33.99 26.99 5.08
C PRO A 88 33.68 28.14 6.04
N LEU A 89 33.05 29.19 5.50
CA LEU A 89 32.64 30.37 6.27
C LEU A 89 31.62 29.99 7.36
N PRO A 90 31.68 30.61 8.56
CA PRO A 90 30.73 30.33 9.64
C PRO A 90 29.27 30.63 9.23
N LEU A 91 28.34 29.81 9.71
CA LEU A 91 26.90 29.98 9.52
C LEU A 91 26.37 31.00 10.53
N ASP A 92 25.92 32.17 10.08
CA ASP A 92 25.24 33.12 10.97
C ASP A 92 23.88 32.56 11.43
N SER A 93 23.68 32.52 12.74
CA SER A 93 22.37 32.38 13.38
C SER A 93 21.62 33.72 13.29
N THR A 94 20.63 33.81 12.39
CA THR A 94 19.46 34.73 12.34
C THR A 94 19.66 36.22 12.71
N THR A 95 19.21 37.15 11.83
CA THR A 95 18.07 38.07 12.10
C THR A 95 17.78 39.05 10.96
N ASN A 96 16.48 39.24 10.69
CA ASN A 96 15.87 40.51 10.26
C ASN A 96 16.33 41.66 11.18
N SER A 97 16.80 42.79 10.63
CA SER A 97 16.39 44.17 10.94
C SER A 97 17.50 45.21 10.66
N SER A 98 17.18 46.16 9.78
CA SER A 98 17.46 47.61 9.81
C SER A 98 18.87 48.16 10.15
N LEU A 99 19.43 48.87 9.16
CA LEU A 99 19.99 50.24 9.18
C LEU A 99 20.64 50.73 10.48
N SER A 100 21.96 51.02 10.45
CA SER A 100 22.50 52.39 10.53
C SER A 100 24.04 52.43 10.62
N SER A 101 24.62 53.27 9.76
CA SER A 101 25.74 54.21 9.99
C SER A 101 27.11 53.76 10.53
N GLU A 102 28.09 54.04 9.66
CA GLU A 102 29.33 54.79 9.90
C GLU A 102 30.56 54.14 10.56
N ASP A 103 31.66 54.42 9.85
CA ASP A 103 33.04 54.66 10.30
C ASP A 103 34.05 53.52 10.45
N SER A 104 34.85 53.39 9.38
CA SER A 104 36.25 53.86 9.32
C SER A 104 37.35 53.13 10.10
N ILE A 105 38.51 53.09 9.42
CA ILE A 105 39.91 52.92 9.89
C ILE A 105 40.42 51.47 9.81
N ARG A 106 41.13 51.09 8.73
CA ARG A 106 42.57 51.29 8.38
C ARG A 106 43.50 50.21 8.99
N SER A 107 44.19 49.55 8.05
CA SER A 107 45.62 49.18 8.04
C SER A 107 46.07 48.14 9.09
N THR A 108 47.09 47.30 8.92
CA THR A 108 48.27 47.25 8.04
C THR A 108 48.92 45.88 8.36
N VAL A 109 49.26 45.04 7.38
CA VAL A 109 50.63 44.84 6.80
C VAL A 109 51.53 43.88 7.59
N VAL A 110 52.44 43.26 6.83
CA VAL A 110 53.66 42.47 7.11
C VAL A 110 53.39 40.95 7.03
N ASP A 111 53.66 40.30 5.88
CA ASP A 111 54.97 39.79 5.37
C ASP A 111 55.52 38.67 6.30
N ASP A 112 56.00 37.51 5.85
CA ASP A 112 57.09 37.31 4.89
C ASP A 112 57.33 35.81 4.66
N ASP A 113 57.95 35.54 3.51
CA ASP A 113 58.96 34.51 3.19
C ASP A 113 58.65 32.99 3.26
N VAL A 114 58.57 32.29 2.12
CA VAL A 114 59.64 31.85 1.18
C VAL A 114 60.32 30.53 1.62
N PHE A 115 60.09 29.44 0.86
CA PHE A 115 61.15 28.74 0.10
C PHE A 115 60.55 27.64 -0.80
N SER A 116 61.07 27.59 -2.02
CA SER A 116 60.76 26.65 -3.10
C SER A 116 62.01 25.76 -3.38
N PRO A 117 62.12 24.99 -4.48
CA PRO A 117 61.86 23.54 -4.56
C PRO A 117 63.05 22.75 -5.17
N LYS A 118 62.91 21.43 -5.43
CA LYS A 118 63.50 20.66 -6.56
C LYS A 118 63.20 19.15 -6.44
N SER A 119 62.50 18.52 -7.40
CA SER A 119 62.98 17.85 -8.64
C SER A 119 63.51 16.42 -8.38
N ARG A 120 63.21 15.30 -9.09
CA ARG A 120 63.06 14.94 -10.53
C ARG A 120 62.57 13.45 -10.60
N LYS A 121 61.67 13.06 -11.54
CA LYS A 121 61.85 12.22 -12.77
C LYS A 121 62.50 10.81 -12.55
N TRP A 122 62.14 9.69 -13.18
CA TRP A 122 61.37 9.33 -14.40
C TRP A 122 61.04 7.81 -14.39
N ALA A 123 60.21 7.39 -15.35
CA ALA A 123 59.67 6.04 -15.61
C ALA A 123 60.69 4.96 -16.03
N ASP A 124 60.32 3.67 -15.88
CA ASP A 124 60.36 2.69 -16.98
C ASP A 124 59.59 1.37 -16.72
N SER A 125 58.67 1.07 -17.66
CA SER A 125 58.29 -0.20 -18.34
C SER A 125 57.98 -1.55 -17.62
N MET A 126 56.70 -1.98 -17.80
CA MET A 126 56.13 -3.28 -18.20
C MET A 126 56.88 -4.61 -17.89
N SER A 127 56.24 -5.54 -17.15
CA SER A 127 55.58 -6.75 -17.69
C SER A 127 55.07 -7.73 -16.61
N SER A 128 54.12 -8.58 -17.05
CA SER A 128 53.60 -9.84 -16.47
C SER A 128 52.39 -9.77 -15.53
N TYR A 129 51.26 -10.20 -16.09
CA TYR A 129 50.03 -10.62 -15.42
C TYR A 129 50.29 -11.68 -14.34
N ASP A 130 49.66 -11.53 -13.16
CA ASP A 130 48.91 -12.62 -12.55
C ASP A 130 47.84 -12.15 -11.53
N SER A 131 46.62 -12.65 -11.76
CA SER A 131 45.41 -12.78 -10.92
C SER A 131 44.91 -11.62 -10.05
N VAL A 132 43.75 -11.11 -10.47
CA VAL A 132 42.75 -10.32 -9.73
C VAL A 132 42.22 -11.06 -8.49
N SER A 133 42.23 -10.42 -7.32
CA SER A 133 41.37 -10.78 -6.18
C SER A 133 40.96 -9.58 -5.28
N THR A 134 40.86 -8.37 -5.84
CA THR A 134 40.69 -7.13 -5.05
C THR A 134 39.25 -6.78 -4.67
N ASP A 135 38.23 -7.43 -5.25
CA ASP A 135 36.83 -7.07 -5.00
C ASP A 135 36.23 -7.72 -3.74
N ASP A 136 36.63 -8.94 -3.36
CA ASP A 136 35.98 -9.68 -2.26
C ASP A 136 36.40 -9.18 -0.86
N ASP A 137 37.62 -8.64 -0.72
CA ASP A 137 38.12 -8.09 0.57
C ASP A 137 37.67 -6.63 0.79
N SER A 138 37.54 -5.85 -0.29
CA SER A 138 36.90 -4.53 -0.29
C SER A 138 35.45 -4.61 0.22
N ILE A 139 34.67 -5.55 -0.33
CA ILE A 139 33.27 -5.76 0.05
C ILE A 139 33.15 -6.24 1.51
N LYS A 140 34.03 -7.15 1.96
CA LYS A 140 34.05 -7.59 3.38
C LYS A 140 34.38 -6.44 4.33
N SER A 141 35.32 -5.57 3.98
CA SER A 141 35.69 -4.43 4.81
C SER A 141 34.56 -3.40 4.94
N SER A 142 33.85 -3.09 3.85
CA SER A 142 32.70 -2.17 3.88
C SER A 142 31.50 -2.76 4.63
N LEU A 143 31.26 -4.07 4.46
CA LEU A 143 30.19 -4.77 5.17
C LEU A 143 30.47 -4.90 6.68
N ASP A 144 31.72 -5.17 7.07
CA ASP A 144 32.15 -5.17 8.46
C ASP A 144 31.96 -3.78 9.10
N GLY A 145 32.32 -2.71 8.38
CA GLY A 145 32.07 -1.31 8.80
C GLY A 145 30.59 -1.00 9.00
N LEU A 146 29.71 -1.41 8.07
CA LEU A 146 28.26 -1.25 8.20
C LEU A 146 27.72 -2.00 9.42
N LEU A 147 28.11 -3.26 9.61
CA LEU A 147 27.62 -4.06 10.73
C LEU A 147 28.07 -3.53 12.09
N ARG A 148 29.28 -2.95 12.18
CA ARG A 148 29.78 -2.26 13.38
C ARG A 148 29.11 -0.92 13.66
N SER A 149 28.46 -0.30 12.68
CA SER A 149 27.70 0.94 12.89
C SER A 149 26.44 0.74 13.75
N PHE A 150 26.01 -0.51 13.97
CA PHE A 150 24.85 -0.81 14.79
C PHE A 150 25.19 -0.79 16.29
N PRO A 151 24.48 0.01 17.12
CA PRO A 151 24.85 0.26 18.52
C PRO A 151 24.91 -0.99 19.41
N ARG A 152 24.23 -2.08 19.02
CA ARG A 152 24.13 -3.34 19.78
C ARG A 152 25.08 -4.42 19.30
N VAL A 153 25.77 -4.21 18.19
CA VAL A 153 26.75 -5.15 17.63
C VAL A 153 28.12 -4.78 18.20
N LYS A 154 28.67 -5.64 19.05
CA LYS A 154 30.00 -5.42 19.66
C LYS A 154 31.14 -5.87 18.76
N ASN A 155 30.99 -7.04 18.15
CA ASN A 155 32.04 -7.66 17.34
C ASN A 155 31.41 -8.35 16.12
N VAL A 156 32.11 -8.26 15.00
CA VAL A 156 31.73 -8.82 13.70
C VAL A 156 32.92 -9.56 13.15
N CYS A 157 32.68 -10.73 12.56
CA CYS A 157 33.66 -11.43 11.76
C CYS A 157 32.97 -12.08 10.56
N LEU A 158 33.51 -11.86 9.36
CA LEU A 158 33.01 -12.44 8.11
C LEU A 158 33.98 -13.53 7.66
N ALA A 159 33.49 -14.75 7.44
CA ALA A 159 34.30 -15.84 6.93
C ALA A 159 33.52 -16.72 5.95
N THR A 160 34.24 -17.39 5.04
CA THR A 160 33.65 -18.30 4.05
C THR A 160 34.24 -19.70 4.26
N PRO A 161 33.54 -20.62 4.96
CA PRO A 161 34.00 -22.00 5.14
C PRO A 161 34.27 -22.69 3.81
N LYS A 162 35.34 -23.49 3.75
CA LYS A 162 35.76 -24.21 2.53
C LYS A 162 35.28 -25.68 2.49
N THR A 163 34.68 -26.15 3.58
CA THR A 163 34.21 -27.51 3.83
C THR A 163 33.11 -27.46 4.89
N GLY A 164 32.44 -28.59 5.17
CA GLY A 164 31.42 -28.66 6.22
C GLY A 164 30.04 -28.12 5.81
N PRO A 165 29.12 -27.90 6.77
CA PRO A 165 27.71 -27.65 6.48
C PRO A 165 27.41 -26.29 5.83
N PHE A 166 28.36 -25.35 5.86
CA PHE A 166 28.23 -24.01 5.26
C PHE A 166 29.26 -23.77 4.13
N ASP A 167 29.70 -24.84 3.47
CA ASP A 167 30.70 -24.78 2.40
C ASP A 167 30.32 -23.78 1.29
N GLY A 168 31.25 -22.88 0.95
CA GLY A 168 31.09 -21.87 -0.09
C GLY A 168 30.17 -20.70 0.27
N GLN A 169 29.59 -20.69 1.48
CA GLN A 169 28.66 -19.65 1.94
C GLN A 169 29.39 -18.58 2.75
N LEU A 170 29.06 -17.29 2.53
CA LEU A 170 29.56 -16.22 3.39
C LEU A 170 28.80 -16.24 4.73
N VAL A 171 29.53 -16.42 5.83
CA VAL A 171 29.02 -16.51 7.19
C VAL A 171 29.42 -15.27 7.98
N ALA A 172 28.43 -14.60 8.57
CA ALA A 172 28.63 -13.47 9.48
C ALA A 172 28.48 -13.93 10.94
N PHE A 173 29.57 -13.88 11.70
CA PHE A 173 29.57 -14.12 13.13
C PHE A 173 29.40 -12.79 13.87
N LEU A 174 28.46 -12.74 14.82
CA LEU A 174 28.09 -11.52 15.51
C LEU A 174 28.03 -11.71 17.02
N ARG A 175 28.56 -10.74 17.77
CA ARG A 175 28.29 -10.62 19.21
C ARG A 175 27.33 -9.46 19.46
N ILE A 176 26.11 -9.77 19.88
CA ILE A 176 25.04 -8.78 20.08
C ILE A 176 24.75 -8.64 21.58
N THR A 177 24.79 -7.42 22.13
CA THR A 177 24.42 -7.18 23.54
C THR A 177 22.91 -7.09 23.72
N THR A 178 22.38 -7.83 24.69
CA THR A 178 21.00 -7.70 25.19
C THR A 178 21.00 -7.07 26.58
N SER A 179 19.92 -6.41 26.96
CA SER A 179 19.80 -5.66 28.23
C SER A 179 19.94 -6.49 29.51
N ASN A 180 20.08 -7.82 29.42
CA ASN A 180 20.22 -8.75 30.54
C ASN A 180 21.45 -9.68 30.44
N SER A 181 22.47 -9.35 29.64
CA SER A 181 23.63 -10.24 29.51
C SER A 181 24.42 -10.30 30.82
N THR A 182 24.32 -11.42 31.53
CA THR A 182 25.24 -11.76 32.63
C THR A 182 26.59 -12.09 31.99
N THR A 183 27.67 -11.47 32.46
CA THR A 183 29.04 -11.81 32.05
C THR A 183 29.35 -13.24 32.48
N GLY A 184 29.06 -14.20 31.60
CA GLY A 184 29.46 -15.59 31.73
C GLY A 184 30.98 -15.72 31.57
N SER A 185 31.55 -16.56 32.43
CA SER A 185 32.96 -16.93 32.56
C SER A 185 33.73 -16.97 31.23
N GLU A 186 34.97 -16.45 31.25
CA GLU A 186 35.99 -16.58 30.20
C GLU A 186 36.34 -18.06 30.00
N VAL A 187 35.51 -18.77 29.25
CA VAL A 187 35.86 -20.06 28.68
C VAL A 187 36.12 -19.79 27.20
N ASP A 188 37.33 -20.11 26.74
CA ASP A 188 37.87 -19.82 25.40
C ASP A 188 37.22 -20.70 24.29
N GLU A 189 35.94 -21.04 24.47
CA GLU A 189 35.18 -21.97 23.65
C GLU A 189 34.02 -21.25 22.94
N ILE A 190 33.96 -21.39 21.62
CA ILE A 190 32.96 -20.75 20.76
C ILE A 190 31.58 -21.37 21.07
N THR A 191 30.71 -20.59 21.70
CA THR A 191 29.38 -21.05 22.14
C THR A 191 28.27 -20.16 21.59
N LEU A 192 27.14 -20.79 21.26
CA LEU A 192 25.91 -20.09 20.92
C LEU A 192 25.25 -19.53 22.20
N PRO A 193 24.54 -18.39 22.13
CA PRO A 193 23.78 -17.87 23.26
C PRO A 193 22.71 -18.87 23.74
N PRO A 194 22.32 -18.82 25.03
CA PRO A 194 21.20 -19.59 25.53
C PRO A 194 19.94 -19.38 24.68
N ARG A 195 19.10 -20.40 24.53
CA ARG A 195 17.95 -20.39 23.62
C ARG A 195 17.02 -19.17 23.77
N ARG A 196 16.80 -18.69 25.01
CA ARG A 196 16.00 -17.48 25.28
C ARG A 196 16.65 -16.20 24.74
N GLU A 197 17.97 -16.11 24.79
CA GLU A 197 18.73 -14.98 24.24
C GLU A 197 18.83 -15.06 22.72
N MET A 198 18.99 -16.26 22.16
CA MET A 198 18.92 -16.50 20.70
C MET A 198 17.58 -16.02 20.12
N GLU A 199 16.46 -16.24 20.81
CA GLU A 199 15.14 -15.74 20.40
C GLU A 199 15.03 -14.21 20.50
N ALA A 200 15.59 -13.59 21.54
CA ALA A 200 15.62 -12.14 21.70
C ALA A 200 16.50 -11.45 20.63
N GLN A 201 17.69 -12.01 20.38
CA GLN A 201 18.63 -11.53 19.37
C GLN A 201 18.14 -11.76 17.93
N ARG A 202 17.19 -12.69 17.72
CA ARG A 202 16.57 -12.91 16.40
C ARG A 202 15.89 -11.65 15.86
N LYS A 203 15.27 -10.82 16.70
CA LYS A 203 14.64 -9.57 16.27
C LYS A 203 15.68 -8.56 15.80
N GLU A 204 16.78 -8.42 16.53
CA GLU A 204 17.90 -7.54 16.17
C GLU A 204 18.60 -8.01 14.88
N MET A 205 18.79 -9.31 14.73
CA MET A 205 19.45 -9.89 13.56
C MET A 205 18.60 -9.77 12.29
N ARG A 206 17.26 -9.66 12.41
CA ARG A 206 16.40 -9.29 11.29
C ARG A 206 16.65 -7.85 10.82
N SER A 207 16.77 -6.91 11.76
CA SER A 207 17.10 -5.52 11.44
C SER A 207 18.46 -5.39 10.74
N LEU A 208 19.47 -6.11 11.22
CA LEU A 208 20.81 -6.14 10.59
C LEU A 208 20.77 -6.69 9.16
N ARG A 209 20.08 -7.81 8.93
CA ARG A 209 19.94 -8.40 7.59
C ARG A 209 19.28 -7.45 6.60
N MET A 210 18.33 -6.66 7.07
CA MET A 210 17.56 -5.74 6.25
C MET A 210 18.34 -4.48 5.89
N ALA A 211 19.11 -3.94 6.83
CA ALA A 211 20.05 -2.87 6.51
C ALA A 211 21.11 -3.32 5.50
N VAL A 212 21.61 -4.55 5.61
CA VAL A 212 22.53 -5.12 4.60
C VAL A 212 21.83 -5.35 3.26
N GLN A 213 20.54 -5.66 3.26
CA GLN A 213 19.73 -5.86 2.05
C GLN A 213 19.45 -4.55 1.32
N GLU A 214 19.15 -3.45 2.04
CA GLU A 214 18.98 -2.11 1.48
C GLU A 214 20.31 -1.51 1.01
N TRP A 215 21.39 -1.76 1.76
CA TRP A 215 22.72 -1.23 1.43
C TRP A 215 23.34 -1.89 0.19
N ALA A 216 23.11 -3.20 -0.01
CA ALA A 216 23.71 -3.96 -1.10
C ALA A 216 22.65 -4.77 -1.86
N ALA A 217 21.91 -4.11 -2.75
CA ALA A 217 21.00 -4.78 -3.68
C ALA A 217 21.75 -5.78 -4.59
N ASP A 218 22.99 -5.45 -4.98
CA ASP A 218 23.79 -6.20 -5.98
C ASP A 218 25.13 -6.79 -5.45
N ALA A 219 25.49 -6.63 -4.17
CA ALA A 219 26.77 -7.15 -3.61
C ALA A 219 26.65 -8.56 -2.97
N ARG A 220 27.80 -9.19 -2.70
CA ARG A 220 27.92 -10.53 -2.09
C ARG A 220 27.53 -10.51 -0.60
N ARG A 221 26.32 -10.97 -0.29
CA ARG A 221 25.71 -10.92 1.06
C ARG A 221 26.04 -12.14 1.92
N PRO A 222 26.12 -12.02 3.27
CA PRO A 222 26.20 -13.17 4.15
C PRO A 222 24.92 -13.99 4.07
N GLN A 223 25.09 -15.27 3.72
CA GLN A 223 24.00 -16.23 3.58
C GLN A 223 23.62 -16.83 4.94
N ILE A 224 24.57 -16.84 5.89
CA ILE A 224 24.41 -17.39 7.24
C ILE A 224 24.87 -16.34 8.26
N TRP A 225 24.13 -16.20 9.36
CA TRP A 225 24.33 -15.19 10.40
C TRP A 225 24.34 -15.85 11.79
N ILE A 226 25.50 -16.03 12.40
CA ILE A 226 25.65 -16.80 13.63
C ILE A 226 25.85 -15.84 14.81
N PRO A 227 24.86 -15.70 15.71
CA PRO A 227 25.07 -14.99 16.96
C PRO A 227 25.91 -15.86 17.90
N LEU A 228 26.91 -15.25 18.53
CA LEU A 228 27.80 -15.92 19.47
C LEU A 228 27.68 -15.30 20.87
N ALA A 229 27.67 -16.16 21.88
CA ALA A 229 27.84 -15.73 23.27
C ALA A 229 29.28 -15.27 23.50
N TYR A 230 30.22 -16.05 22.96
CA TYR A 230 31.66 -15.81 23.02
C TYR A 230 32.29 -15.90 21.62
N MET A 231 33.15 -14.93 21.31
CA MET A 231 33.90 -14.84 20.06
C MET A 231 35.40 -14.84 20.40
N PRO A 232 36.22 -15.70 19.78
CA PRO A 232 37.65 -15.77 20.06
C PRO A 232 38.37 -14.59 19.40
N PHE A 233 39.42 -14.09 20.05
CA PHE A 233 40.24 -12.98 19.57
C PHE A 233 41.69 -13.42 19.40
N THR A 234 42.39 -12.80 18.46
CA THR A 234 43.84 -12.90 18.29
C THR A 234 44.56 -12.04 19.33
N ASP A 235 45.89 -12.19 19.46
CA ASP A 235 46.71 -11.38 20.37
C ASP A 235 46.60 -9.85 20.11
N ASN A 236 46.19 -9.47 18.89
CA ASN A 236 45.93 -8.08 18.50
C ASN A 236 44.51 -7.58 18.82
N GLN A 237 43.73 -8.31 19.63
CA GLN A 237 42.34 -8.02 19.99
C GLN A 237 41.34 -7.96 18.81
N GLU A 238 41.68 -8.57 17.67
CA GLU A 238 40.75 -8.74 16.54
C GLU A 238 40.11 -10.14 16.55
N PRO A 239 38.84 -10.29 16.11
CA PRO A 239 38.19 -11.59 16.01
C PRO A 239 39.01 -12.60 15.19
N ASP A 240 39.24 -13.79 15.74
CA ASP A 240 40.01 -14.84 15.07
C ASP A 240 39.17 -15.52 13.98
N ALA A 241 39.22 -14.96 12.77
CA ALA A 241 38.52 -15.45 11.60
C ALA A 241 38.88 -16.91 11.26
N ARG A 242 40.12 -17.34 11.54
CA ARG A 242 40.58 -18.70 11.25
C ARG A 242 39.95 -19.71 12.21
N ARG A 243 39.91 -19.42 13.52
CA ARG A 243 39.21 -20.26 14.51
C ARG A 243 37.71 -20.32 14.25
N LEU A 244 37.08 -19.21 13.90
CA LEU A 244 35.64 -19.15 13.58
C LEU A 244 35.28 -19.90 12.30
N GLN A 245 36.12 -19.77 11.27
CA GLN A 245 35.94 -20.51 10.02
C GLN A 245 36.08 -22.02 10.26
N GLN A 246 37.08 -22.46 11.04
CA GLN A 246 37.26 -23.88 11.38
C GLN A 246 36.11 -24.41 12.24
N TRP A 247 35.65 -23.64 13.23
CA TRP A 247 34.48 -24.01 14.01
C TRP A 247 33.24 -24.23 13.15
N ALA A 248 32.96 -23.34 12.19
CA ALA A 248 31.83 -23.49 11.27
C ALA A 248 31.93 -24.71 10.33
N GLN A 249 33.15 -25.19 10.05
CA GLN A 249 33.36 -26.44 9.29
C GLN A 249 33.04 -27.68 10.12
N ASP A 250 33.32 -27.62 11.43
CA ASP A 250 33.30 -28.77 12.34
C ASP A 250 32.09 -28.80 13.30
N ILE A 251 31.08 -27.92 13.11
CA ILE A 251 29.91 -27.89 14.00
C ILE A 251 29.12 -29.21 14.02
N SER A 252 28.62 -29.57 15.20
CA SER A 252 27.73 -30.73 15.36
C SER A 252 26.38 -30.51 14.66
N LYS A 253 25.69 -31.61 14.33
CA LYS A 253 24.34 -31.55 13.74
C LYS A 253 23.32 -30.81 14.60
N SER A 254 23.38 -30.95 15.92
CA SER A 254 22.51 -30.21 16.85
C SER A 254 22.79 -28.70 16.83
N THR A 255 24.05 -28.31 16.78
CA THR A 255 24.46 -26.90 16.67
C THR A 255 24.05 -26.30 15.32
N TYR A 256 24.22 -27.05 14.24
CA TYR A 256 23.72 -26.67 12.91
C TYR A 256 22.20 -26.44 12.92
N ASP A 257 21.42 -27.36 13.48
CA ASP A 257 19.97 -27.23 13.58
C ASP A 257 19.55 -25.99 14.40
N GLU A 258 20.30 -25.65 15.45
CA GLU A 258 20.07 -24.43 16.24
C GLU A 258 20.42 -23.16 15.48
N VAL A 259 21.55 -23.11 14.77
CA VAL A 259 21.92 -21.98 13.90
C VAL A 259 20.88 -21.77 12.80
N MET A 260 20.41 -22.85 12.17
CA MET A 260 19.45 -22.80 11.08
C MET A 260 18.05 -22.37 11.53
N ARG A 261 17.65 -22.65 12.78
CA ARG A 261 16.41 -22.09 13.37
C ARG A 261 16.41 -20.56 13.43
N VAL A 262 17.59 -19.95 13.53
CA VAL A 262 17.76 -18.49 13.54
C VAL A 262 17.98 -17.94 12.12
N GLN A 263 18.54 -18.73 11.20
CA GLN A 263 18.66 -18.37 9.78
C GLN A 263 17.30 -18.25 9.09
N VAL A 264 16.42 -19.20 9.39
CA VAL A 264 15.19 -19.44 8.65
C VAL A 264 14.01 -18.71 9.33
N ALA A 265 13.46 -17.68 8.68
CA ALA A 265 11.99 -17.57 8.65
C ALA A 265 11.59 -18.62 7.61
N GLU A 266 10.91 -19.71 7.99
CA GLU A 266 10.64 -20.83 7.05
C GLU A 266 10.12 -20.32 5.70
N PRO A 267 10.91 -20.28 4.61
CA PRO A 267 10.31 -20.31 3.29
C PRO A 267 9.98 -21.79 3.12
N ARG A 268 8.76 -22.19 3.48
CA ARG A 268 8.30 -23.50 3.07
C ARG A 268 8.33 -23.49 1.55
N ARG A 269 9.29 -24.23 0.98
CA ARG A 269 9.25 -24.69 -0.41
C ARG A 269 7.80 -24.98 -0.72
N ARG A 270 7.27 -24.37 -1.80
CA ARG A 270 5.96 -24.67 -2.37
C ARG A 270 5.71 -26.18 -2.30
N ARG A 271 5.06 -26.60 -1.23
CA ARG A 271 4.46 -27.91 -1.05
C ARG A 271 3.02 -27.55 -0.83
N ASP A 272 2.16 -28.11 -1.68
CA ASP A 272 0.73 -28.14 -1.45
C ASP A 272 0.48 -28.30 0.05
N ILE A 273 -0.08 -27.24 0.65
CA ILE A 273 -0.49 -27.29 2.05
C ILE A 273 -1.72 -28.18 2.04
N SER A 274 -1.53 -29.47 2.24
CA SER A 274 -2.63 -30.38 2.54
C SER A 274 -3.35 -29.83 3.79
N PRO A 275 -4.68 -29.61 3.76
CA PRO A 275 -5.48 -29.01 4.83
C PRO A 275 -5.27 -29.60 6.24
N GLY A 276 -4.75 -30.84 6.33
CA GLY A 276 -4.62 -31.59 7.58
C GLY A 276 -3.63 -31.04 8.62
N LYS A 277 -2.58 -30.29 8.26
CA LYS A 277 -1.57 -29.85 9.26
C LYS A 277 -1.99 -28.63 10.07
N TRP A 278 -2.70 -27.67 9.46
CA TRP A 278 -3.27 -26.53 10.19
C TRP A 278 -4.53 -26.94 10.94
N ARG A 279 -5.40 -27.77 10.34
CA ARG A 279 -6.52 -28.40 11.07
C ARG A 279 -6.04 -29.09 12.35
N LYS A 280 -4.94 -29.84 12.31
CA LYS A 280 -4.32 -30.44 13.50
C LYS A 280 -3.76 -29.43 14.50
N LYS A 281 -3.28 -28.25 14.05
CA LYS A 281 -2.75 -27.21 14.94
C LYS A 281 -3.86 -26.38 15.59
N VAL A 282 -4.95 -26.13 14.86
CA VAL A 282 -6.18 -25.50 15.38
C VAL A 282 -6.99 -26.48 16.20
N GLN A 283 -7.06 -27.76 15.84
CA GLN A 283 -7.58 -28.82 16.70
C GLN A 283 -6.72 -28.93 17.94
N SER A 284 -5.40 -28.98 17.85
CA SER A 284 -4.54 -28.98 19.04
C SER A 284 -4.74 -27.73 19.90
N TRP A 285 -4.90 -26.54 19.31
CA TRP A 285 -5.20 -25.29 20.01
C TRP A 285 -6.59 -25.31 20.65
N ALA A 286 -7.60 -25.81 19.94
CA ALA A 286 -8.98 -25.94 20.39
C ALA A 286 -9.15 -27.04 21.43
N GLU A 287 -8.49 -28.20 21.29
CA GLU A 287 -8.45 -29.36 22.20
C GLU A 287 -7.70 -29.02 23.49
N SER A 288 -6.55 -28.34 23.38
CA SER A 288 -5.79 -27.86 24.54
C SER A 288 -6.64 -26.87 25.38
N ARG A 289 -7.47 -26.04 24.72
CA ARG A 289 -8.46 -25.16 25.36
C ARG A 289 -9.79 -25.85 25.72
N LYS A 290 -10.14 -26.99 25.08
CA LYS A 290 -11.31 -27.84 25.40
C LYS A 290 -11.18 -28.49 26.78
N SER A 291 -9.95 -28.75 27.22
CA SER A 291 -9.66 -29.18 28.59
C SER A 291 -9.98 -28.13 29.67
N MET A 292 -10.22 -26.86 29.28
CA MET A 292 -10.52 -25.74 30.17
C MET A 292 -12.00 -25.26 30.08
N LEU A 293 -12.84 -25.92 29.27
CA LEU A 293 -14.26 -25.59 29.11
C LEU A 293 -15.13 -26.30 30.19
N VAL A 294 -16.15 -25.61 30.70
CA VAL A 294 -17.12 -26.19 31.65
C VAL A 294 -17.94 -27.26 30.93
N SER A 295 -18.22 -28.38 31.63
CA SER A 295 -18.78 -29.62 31.08
C SER A 295 -20.04 -29.51 30.18
N HIS A 296 -20.81 -28.42 30.24
CA HIS A 296 -22.00 -28.21 29.40
C HIS A 296 -21.67 -27.77 27.95
N ASP A 297 -20.60 -27.01 27.72
CA ASP A 297 -20.25 -26.52 26.37
C ASP A 297 -19.54 -27.59 25.52
N ALA A 298 -18.96 -28.60 26.15
CA ALA A 298 -18.16 -29.63 25.49
C ALA A 298 -19.01 -30.70 24.78
N GLU A 299 -20.21 -31.00 25.28
CA GLU A 299 -21.15 -31.97 24.67
C GLU A 299 -21.81 -31.41 23.39
N GLU A 300 -22.06 -30.09 23.33
CA GLU A 300 -22.70 -29.42 22.18
C GLU A 300 -21.72 -29.11 21.02
N LEU A 301 -20.40 -29.25 21.25
CA LEU A 301 -19.35 -28.92 20.29
C LEU A 301 -19.02 -30.04 19.28
N GLY A 302 -19.34 -31.30 19.57
CA GLY A 302 -19.08 -32.44 18.68
C GLY A 302 -17.67 -32.45 18.06
N GLU A 303 -17.56 -32.93 16.80
CA GLU A 303 -16.38 -32.88 15.93
C GLU A 303 -16.19 -31.55 15.18
N THR A 304 -17.01 -30.52 15.47
CA THR A 304 -17.07 -29.31 14.65
C THR A 304 -15.88 -28.38 14.91
N VAL A 305 -15.12 -28.04 13.87
CA VAL A 305 -13.88 -27.26 13.97
C VAL A 305 -14.18 -25.76 14.03
N CYS A 306 -13.84 -25.11 15.15
CA CYS A 306 -13.87 -23.65 15.26
C CYS A 306 -12.67 -23.00 14.53
N PHE A 307 -12.85 -21.78 14.02
CA PHE A 307 -11.78 -20.99 13.38
C PHE A 307 -11.90 -19.50 13.76
N PRO A 308 -10.83 -18.69 13.66
CA PRO A 308 -10.83 -17.31 14.13
C PRO A 308 -11.68 -16.38 13.24
N LEU A 309 -11.98 -15.21 13.78
CA LEU A 309 -12.67 -14.12 13.08
C LEU A 309 -11.78 -13.43 12.05
N SER A 310 -12.38 -12.92 10.97
CA SER A 310 -11.71 -11.97 10.07
C SER A 310 -11.46 -10.63 10.77
N PRO A 311 -10.50 -9.80 10.32
CA PRO A 311 -10.24 -8.48 10.91
C PRO A 311 -11.49 -7.61 11.07
N MET A 312 -12.35 -7.55 10.05
CA MET A 312 -13.58 -6.76 10.10
C MET A 312 -14.62 -7.36 11.06
N GLN A 313 -14.70 -8.69 11.16
CA GLN A 313 -15.55 -9.33 12.16
C GLN A 313 -15.02 -9.03 13.58
N GLN A 314 -13.69 -9.06 13.80
CA GLN A 314 -13.08 -8.68 15.08
C GLN A 314 -13.39 -7.22 15.44
N LEU A 315 -13.29 -6.31 14.46
CA LEU A 315 -13.65 -4.91 14.62
C LEU A 315 -15.10 -4.73 15.09
N TYR A 316 -16.05 -5.44 14.46
CA TYR A 316 -17.46 -5.44 14.88
C TYR A 316 -17.63 -5.89 16.34
N PHE A 317 -16.97 -6.98 16.74
CA PHE A 317 -17.05 -7.49 18.11
C PHE A 317 -16.38 -6.58 19.15
N GLN A 318 -15.36 -5.82 18.75
CA GLN A 318 -14.70 -4.83 19.61
C GLN A 318 -15.55 -3.57 19.82
N ALA A 319 -16.41 -3.22 18.85
CA ALA A 319 -17.31 -2.06 18.96
C ALA A 319 -18.57 -2.32 19.81
N LEU A 320 -18.78 -3.55 20.31
CA LEU A 320 -19.91 -3.86 21.19
C LEU A 320 -19.82 -3.08 22.51
N LYS A 321 -20.98 -2.53 22.93
CA LYS A 321 -21.14 -1.63 24.08
C LYS A 321 -20.69 -2.25 25.41
N ARG A 322 -20.86 -3.57 25.60
CA ARG A 322 -20.31 -4.31 26.75
C ARG A 322 -19.64 -5.61 26.32
N LYS A 323 -18.48 -5.90 26.93
CA LYS A 323 -17.82 -7.22 26.80
C LYS A 323 -18.73 -8.31 27.39
N GLY A 324 -19.30 -9.16 26.54
CA GLY A 324 -20.12 -10.31 26.94
C GLY A 324 -21.63 -10.19 26.65
N GLU A 325 -22.08 -9.14 25.97
CA GLU A 325 -23.48 -9.01 25.53
C GLU A 325 -23.86 -10.03 24.43
N SER A 326 -25.13 -10.43 24.44
CA SER A 326 -25.69 -11.36 23.48
C SER A 326 -25.98 -10.63 22.16
N ILE A 327 -25.15 -10.88 21.15
CA ILE A 327 -25.41 -10.46 19.75
C ILE A 327 -26.66 -11.13 19.13
N ALA A 328 -27.33 -12.00 19.88
CA ALA A 328 -28.54 -12.69 19.47
C ALA A 328 -29.83 -11.99 19.92
N GLU A 329 -29.71 -10.92 20.72
CA GLU A 329 -30.87 -10.11 21.11
C GLU A 329 -31.37 -9.27 19.92
N PRO A 330 -32.70 -9.07 19.78
CA PRO A 330 -33.28 -8.27 18.70
C PRO A 330 -32.71 -6.85 18.61
N GLU A 331 -32.35 -6.24 19.75
CA GLU A 331 -31.77 -4.91 19.88
C GLU A 331 -30.35 -4.82 19.31
N CYS A 332 -29.66 -5.95 19.20
CA CYS A 332 -28.32 -6.11 18.64
C CYS A 332 -28.31 -6.63 17.19
N ARG A 333 -29.48 -6.69 16.55
CA ARG A 333 -29.64 -7.19 15.17
C ARG A 333 -28.76 -6.40 14.20
N TYR A 334 -27.94 -7.08 13.39
CA TYR A 334 -27.13 -6.42 12.37
C TYR A 334 -27.24 -7.16 11.03
N THR A 335 -28.33 -6.89 10.32
CA THR A 335 -28.69 -7.61 9.08
C THR A 335 -28.46 -6.78 7.83
N ARG A 336 -28.23 -7.47 6.71
CA ARG A 336 -28.29 -6.95 5.35
C ARG A 336 -29.37 -7.70 4.59
N SER A 337 -30.12 -6.99 3.75
CA SER A 337 -31.14 -7.62 2.92
C SER A 337 -31.16 -7.09 1.48
N VAL A 338 -31.78 -7.87 0.59
CA VAL A 338 -32.04 -7.51 -0.80
C VAL A 338 -33.37 -8.09 -1.26
N MET A 339 -34.13 -7.33 -2.04
CA MET A 339 -35.39 -7.76 -2.64
C MET A 339 -35.23 -7.94 -4.15
N LEU A 340 -35.67 -9.09 -4.66
CA LEU A 340 -35.46 -9.51 -6.06
C LEU A 340 -36.80 -9.88 -6.70
N ARG A 341 -37.14 -9.26 -7.82
CA ARG A 341 -38.25 -9.68 -8.68
C ARG A 341 -37.82 -10.86 -9.54
N VAL A 342 -38.69 -11.86 -9.65
CA VAL A 342 -38.47 -13.06 -10.48
C VAL A 342 -39.16 -12.88 -11.83
N ARG A 343 -38.37 -12.70 -12.90
CA ARG A 343 -38.86 -12.61 -14.28
C ARG A 343 -39.29 -13.98 -14.80
N GLY A 344 -40.43 -14.04 -15.49
CA GLY A 344 -40.95 -15.28 -16.09
C GLY A 344 -41.55 -16.29 -15.10
N GLY A 345 -41.47 -16.00 -13.80
CA GLY A 345 -41.99 -16.81 -12.72
C GLY A 345 -41.15 -18.07 -12.41
N ALA A 346 -41.21 -18.52 -11.16
CA ALA A 346 -40.58 -19.76 -10.71
C ALA A 346 -41.52 -20.53 -9.77
N LYS A 347 -41.62 -21.85 -9.95
CA LYS A 347 -42.41 -22.69 -9.04
C LYS A 347 -41.83 -22.63 -7.62
N PRO A 348 -42.63 -22.51 -6.56
CA PRO A 348 -42.14 -22.42 -5.18
C PRO A 348 -41.15 -23.54 -4.81
N SER A 349 -41.44 -24.78 -5.22
CA SER A 349 -40.56 -25.94 -4.99
C SER A 349 -39.22 -25.86 -5.72
N HIS A 350 -39.11 -25.12 -6.82
CA HIS A 350 -37.83 -24.86 -7.48
C HIS A 350 -37.03 -23.78 -6.73
N VAL A 351 -37.72 -22.76 -6.20
CA VAL A 351 -37.08 -21.72 -5.38
C VAL A 351 -36.51 -22.33 -4.11
N GLU A 352 -37.29 -23.14 -3.40
CA GLU A 352 -36.83 -23.81 -2.17
C GLU A 352 -35.60 -24.71 -2.42
N LYS A 353 -35.63 -25.54 -3.47
CA LYS A 353 -34.48 -26.38 -3.86
C LYS A 353 -33.26 -25.57 -4.26
N ALA A 354 -33.46 -24.45 -4.95
CA ALA A 354 -32.37 -23.55 -5.32
C ALA A 354 -31.75 -22.90 -4.07
N VAL A 355 -32.55 -22.47 -3.10
CA VAL A 355 -32.06 -21.94 -1.82
C VAL A 355 -31.31 -23.01 -1.03
N GLU A 356 -31.82 -24.24 -0.98
CA GLU A 356 -31.14 -25.36 -0.32
C GLU A 356 -29.75 -25.62 -0.94
N ALA A 357 -29.67 -25.68 -2.27
CA ALA A 357 -28.40 -25.84 -3.00
C ALA A 357 -27.46 -24.64 -2.80
N LEU A 358 -27.99 -23.42 -2.71
CA LEU A 358 -27.23 -22.19 -2.46
C LEU A 358 -26.59 -22.20 -1.06
N VAL A 359 -27.35 -22.59 -0.03
CA VAL A 359 -26.85 -22.70 1.34
C VAL A 359 -25.87 -23.87 1.49
N ALA A 360 -26.07 -24.96 0.74
CA ALA A 360 -25.10 -26.04 0.67
C ALA A 360 -23.77 -25.61 0.01
N ARG A 361 -23.85 -24.71 -0.99
CA ARG A 361 -22.71 -24.17 -1.74
C ARG A 361 -21.88 -23.17 -0.93
N HIS A 362 -22.55 -22.27 -0.21
CA HIS A 362 -21.93 -21.14 0.50
C HIS A 362 -21.92 -21.39 2.01
N GLU A 363 -20.81 -21.95 2.50
CA GLU A 363 -20.67 -22.37 3.90
C GLU A 363 -20.96 -21.25 4.92
N MET A 364 -20.63 -20.00 4.60
CA MET A 364 -20.89 -18.85 5.48
C MET A 364 -22.38 -18.60 5.73
N LEU A 365 -23.29 -19.05 4.86
CA LEU A 365 -24.74 -19.04 5.10
C LEU A 365 -25.15 -19.98 6.25
N ARG A 366 -24.22 -20.83 6.71
CA ARG A 366 -24.38 -21.74 7.85
C ARG A 366 -23.39 -21.42 8.98
N ALA A 367 -22.75 -20.27 8.98
CA ALA A 367 -21.84 -19.89 10.05
C ALA A 367 -22.60 -19.67 11.38
N ARG A 368 -21.92 -19.91 12.48
CA ARG A 368 -22.31 -19.58 13.85
C ARG A 368 -21.14 -18.90 14.55
N PHE A 369 -21.45 -17.91 15.38
CA PHE A 369 -20.48 -17.17 16.17
C PHE A 369 -20.65 -17.54 17.63
N ARG A 370 -19.58 -18.02 18.27
CA ARG A 370 -19.63 -18.50 19.65
C ARG A 370 -18.55 -17.82 20.49
N PRO A 371 -18.88 -17.34 21.70
CA PRO A 371 -17.87 -16.89 22.64
C PRO A 371 -17.18 -18.11 23.27
N VAL A 372 -15.86 -18.17 23.19
CA VAL A 372 -15.01 -19.22 23.78
C VAL A 372 -13.88 -18.54 24.53
N LEU A 373 -13.80 -18.72 25.86
CA LEU A 373 -12.75 -18.13 26.71
C LEU A 373 -12.59 -16.60 26.51
N GLN A 374 -13.70 -15.86 26.44
CA GLN A 374 -13.76 -14.41 26.21
C GLN A 374 -13.31 -13.92 24.81
N GLU A 375 -13.09 -14.84 23.86
CA GLU A 375 -12.85 -14.53 22.45
C GLU A 375 -14.00 -15.07 21.60
N TRP A 376 -14.39 -14.35 20.55
CA TRP A 376 -15.39 -14.84 19.60
C TRP A 376 -14.73 -15.71 18.52
N LEU A 377 -15.34 -16.86 18.24
CA LEU A 377 -14.92 -17.78 17.18
C LEU A 377 -16.07 -18.10 16.24
N GLN A 378 -15.72 -18.61 15.06
CA GLN A 378 -16.66 -19.03 14.03
C GLN A 378 -16.71 -20.55 13.91
N VAL A 379 -17.89 -21.07 13.62
CA VAL A 379 -18.15 -22.48 13.35
C VAL A 379 -19.03 -22.60 12.13
N ILE A 380 -18.68 -23.47 11.17
CA ILE A 380 -19.59 -23.85 10.08
C ILE A 380 -20.33 -25.10 10.50
N VAL A 381 -21.66 -25.02 10.62
CA VAL A 381 -22.47 -26.21 10.90
C VAL A 381 -22.71 -27.02 9.62
N PRO A 382 -22.82 -28.36 9.70
CA PRO A 382 -23.24 -29.20 8.58
C PRO A 382 -24.59 -28.78 8.01
N MET A 383 -24.86 -29.15 6.76
CA MET A 383 -26.15 -28.88 6.14
C MET A 383 -27.28 -29.60 6.89
N ALA A 384 -28.31 -28.85 7.25
CA ALA A 384 -29.55 -29.35 7.85
C ALA A 384 -30.70 -28.40 7.50
N SER A 385 -31.95 -28.85 7.61
CA SER A 385 -33.14 -28.02 7.35
C SER A 385 -33.21 -26.77 8.24
N SER A 386 -32.61 -26.79 9.43
CA SER A 386 -32.49 -25.63 10.33
C SER A 386 -31.37 -24.64 9.98
N SER A 387 -30.62 -24.88 8.88
CA SER A 387 -29.49 -24.03 8.49
C SER A 387 -29.92 -22.64 8.02
N TYR A 388 -31.10 -22.55 7.40
CA TYR A 388 -31.71 -21.34 6.87
C TYR A 388 -33.22 -21.34 7.17
N ARG A 389 -33.85 -20.17 7.10
CA ARG A 389 -35.31 -20.05 7.11
C ARG A 389 -35.82 -19.86 5.68
N PHE A 390 -36.85 -20.59 5.29
CA PHE A 390 -37.56 -20.39 4.04
C PHE A 390 -39.06 -20.39 4.31
N ALA A 391 -39.78 -19.42 3.76
CA ALA A 391 -41.22 -19.39 3.77
C ALA A 391 -41.76 -18.90 2.43
N HIS A 392 -42.89 -19.47 2.01
CA HIS A 392 -43.59 -19.11 0.80
C HIS A 392 -44.95 -18.52 1.14
N HIS A 393 -45.25 -17.37 0.57
CA HIS A 393 -46.48 -16.60 0.84
C HIS A 393 -47.19 -16.27 -0.46
N VAL A 394 -48.53 -16.28 -0.41
CA VAL A 394 -49.40 -16.07 -1.58
C VAL A 394 -50.42 -14.98 -1.26
N ASP A 395 -50.69 -14.11 -2.23
CA ASP A 395 -51.70 -13.04 -2.15
C ASP A 395 -51.49 -12.08 -0.98
N VAL A 396 -50.26 -11.59 -0.84
CA VAL A 396 -49.79 -10.74 0.26
C VAL A 396 -49.77 -9.27 -0.17
N ASP A 397 -50.34 -8.35 0.61
CA ASP A 397 -50.28 -6.93 0.28
C ASP A 397 -48.94 -6.26 0.67
N ASP A 398 -48.73 -5.00 0.29
CA ASP A 398 -47.47 -4.29 0.54
C ASP A 398 -47.21 -4.02 2.05
N ASP A 399 -48.25 -3.93 2.89
CA ASP A 399 -48.13 -3.77 4.34
C ASP A 399 -47.73 -5.10 5.01
N GLU A 400 -48.34 -6.20 4.59
CA GLU A 400 -47.99 -7.55 5.03
C GLU A 400 -46.57 -7.93 4.58
N ILE A 401 -46.14 -7.56 3.36
CA ILE A 401 -44.76 -7.73 2.90
C ILE A 401 -43.77 -7.05 3.85
N ARG A 402 -44.10 -5.85 4.36
CA ARG A 402 -43.26 -5.15 5.35
C ARG A 402 -43.13 -5.97 6.64
N GLY A 403 -44.24 -6.50 7.14
CA GLY A 403 -44.24 -7.38 8.32
C GLY A 403 -43.42 -8.66 8.11
N LEU A 404 -43.46 -9.26 6.91
CA LEU A 404 -42.64 -10.41 6.55
C LEU A 404 -41.15 -10.08 6.52
N VAL A 405 -40.77 -8.93 5.97
CA VAL A 405 -39.38 -8.43 5.95
C VAL A 405 -38.87 -8.26 7.39
N GLU A 406 -39.62 -7.58 8.24
CA GLU A 406 -39.27 -7.37 9.66
C GLU A 406 -39.16 -8.71 10.42
N GLY A 407 -40.10 -9.63 10.17
CA GLY A 407 -40.12 -10.97 10.76
C GLY A 407 -38.94 -11.84 10.30
N ALA A 408 -38.51 -11.72 9.05
CA ALA A 408 -37.34 -12.43 8.52
C ALA A 408 -36.06 -11.94 9.20
N GLN A 409 -35.92 -10.63 9.39
CA GLN A 409 -34.79 -10.01 10.07
C GLN A 409 -34.74 -10.36 11.56
N ALA A 410 -35.88 -10.34 12.25
CA ALA A 410 -35.96 -10.70 13.67
C ALA A 410 -35.61 -12.17 13.93
N ALA A 411 -35.76 -13.05 12.94
CA ALA A 411 -35.42 -14.47 13.06
C ALA A 411 -33.92 -14.78 12.86
N ILE A 412 -33.13 -13.81 12.40
CA ILE A 412 -31.69 -14.00 12.23
C ILE A 412 -31.01 -14.05 13.60
N ASN A 413 -30.29 -15.13 13.86
CA ASN A 413 -29.53 -15.31 15.10
C ASN A 413 -28.10 -15.76 14.78
N PRO A 414 -27.08 -14.90 14.98
CA PRO A 414 -25.68 -15.24 14.66
C PRO A 414 -25.09 -16.35 15.55
N THR A 415 -25.66 -16.63 16.73
CA THR A 415 -25.13 -17.62 17.69
C THR A 415 -25.74 -19.01 17.51
N LYS A 416 -27.08 -19.09 17.44
CA LYS A 416 -27.85 -20.34 17.33
C LYS A 416 -28.28 -20.64 15.90
N GLY A 417 -28.41 -19.61 15.07
CA GLY A 417 -28.96 -19.69 13.73
C GLY A 417 -30.48 -19.57 13.67
N PRO A 418 -31.03 -19.44 12.44
CA PRO A 418 -30.28 -19.32 11.18
C PRO A 418 -29.62 -17.95 11.01
N VAL A 419 -28.59 -17.86 10.15
CA VAL A 419 -27.93 -16.59 9.78
C VAL A 419 -28.35 -16.08 8.41
N PHE A 420 -29.25 -16.81 7.75
CA PHE A 420 -29.80 -16.54 6.43
C PHE A 420 -31.28 -16.94 6.38
N ALA A 421 -32.11 -16.06 5.82
CA ALA A 421 -33.54 -16.26 5.67
C ALA A 421 -34.01 -15.83 4.29
N VAL A 422 -35.04 -16.51 3.77
CA VAL A 422 -35.63 -16.26 2.46
C VAL A 422 -37.15 -16.24 2.58
N GLU A 423 -37.75 -15.13 2.15
CA GLU A 423 -39.21 -15.00 2.01
C GLU A 423 -39.53 -14.97 0.51
N HIS A 424 -40.25 -15.99 0.03
CA HIS A 424 -40.71 -16.07 -1.36
C HIS A 424 -42.18 -15.68 -1.44
N ILE A 425 -42.44 -14.50 -1.98
CA ILE A 425 -43.78 -13.89 -2.07
C ILE A 425 -44.29 -13.99 -3.50
N GLN A 426 -45.54 -14.42 -3.68
CA GLN A 426 -46.19 -14.55 -4.97
C GLN A 426 -47.62 -14.01 -4.94
N ASN A 427 -47.88 -12.99 -5.75
CA ASN A 427 -49.21 -12.42 -6.00
C ASN A 427 -49.59 -12.63 -7.47
N GLU A 428 -50.85 -12.38 -7.84
CA GLU A 428 -51.36 -12.55 -9.22
C GLU A 428 -50.44 -11.98 -10.31
N ASN A 429 -49.82 -10.81 -10.05
CA ASN A 429 -49.01 -10.08 -11.03
C ASN A 429 -47.53 -9.91 -10.64
N LYS A 430 -47.10 -10.39 -9.47
CA LYS A 430 -45.76 -10.12 -8.93
C LYS A 430 -45.20 -11.35 -8.23
N GLN A 431 -43.96 -11.69 -8.53
CA GLN A 431 -43.20 -12.69 -7.77
C GLN A 431 -41.90 -12.09 -7.30
N VAL A 432 -41.66 -12.16 -5.99
CA VAL A 432 -40.53 -11.51 -5.31
C VAL A 432 -39.88 -12.48 -4.34
N ILE A 433 -38.56 -12.43 -4.26
CA ILE A 433 -37.73 -13.15 -3.28
C ILE A 433 -37.01 -12.10 -2.45
N HIS A 434 -37.23 -12.11 -1.14
CA HIS A 434 -36.50 -11.31 -0.19
C HIS A 434 -35.45 -12.17 0.52
N LEU A 435 -34.19 -11.77 0.44
CA LEU A 435 -33.06 -12.46 1.05
C LEU A 435 -32.55 -11.62 2.23
N THR A 436 -32.44 -12.23 3.41
CA THR A 436 -31.91 -11.58 4.62
C THR A 436 -30.73 -12.37 5.15
N ALA A 437 -29.63 -11.71 5.47
CA ALA A 437 -28.44 -12.31 6.06
C ALA A 437 -27.92 -11.49 7.24
N HIS A 438 -27.28 -12.13 8.21
CA HIS A 438 -26.48 -11.41 9.20
C HIS A 438 -25.27 -10.76 8.52
N HIS A 439 -24.93 -9.50 8.81
CA HIS A 439 -23.85 -8.81 8.10
C HIS A 439 -22.47 -9.47 8.29
N LEU A 440 -22.25 -10.14 9.43
CA LEU A 440 -21.01 -10.91 9.69
C LEU A 440 -20.66 -11.96 8.63
N ILE A 441 -21.64 -12.41 7.83
CA ILE A 441 -21.46 -13.50 6.86
C ILE A 441 -21.50 -13.05 5.39
N VAL A 442 -21.77 -11.76 5.13
CA VAL A 442 -21.93 -11.22 3.78
C VAL A 442 -21.37 -9.81 3.65
N ASP A 443 -20.81 -9.53 2.48
CA ASP A 443 -20.46 -8.20 1.98
C ASP A 443 -21.18 -7.93 0.64
N PRO A 444 -21.05 -6.72 0.04
CA PRO A 444 -21.72 -6.43 -1.24
C PRO A 444 -21.36 -7.38 -2.39
N LEU A 445 -20.11 -7.84 -2.47
CA LEU A 445 -19.70 -8.81 -3.50
C LEU A 445 -20.25 -10.22 -3.24
N SER A 446 -20.45 -10.60 -1.97
CA SER A 446 -21.15 -11.83 -1.59
C SER A 446 -22.59 -11.81 -2.08
N TRP A 447 -23.28 -10.67 -1.99
CA TRP A 447 -24.64 -10.55 -2.53
C TRP A 447 -24.66 -10.74 -4.05
N ARG A 448 -23.73 -10.13 -4.79
CA ARG A 448 -23.60 -10.37 -6.23
C ARG A 448 -23.50 -11.86 -6.56
N LEU A 449 -22.66 -12.56 -5.83
CA LEU A 449 -22.42 -13.99 -5.98
C LEU A 449 -23.65 -14.82 -5.60
N ILE A 450 -24.27 -14.54 -4.47
CA ILE A 450 -25.48 -15.24 -3.98
C ILE A 450 -26.62 -15.09 -4.99
N ILE A 451 -26.85 -13.88 -5.50
CA ILE A 451 -27.86 -13.60 -6.53
C ILE A 451 -27.52 -14.33 -7.83
N HIS A 452 -26.25 -14.28 -8.25
CA HIS A 452 -25.78 -14.96 -9.46
C HIS A 452 -26.01 -16.48 -9.40
N ASP A 453 -25.66 -17.11 -8.29
CA ASP A 453 -25.78 -18.54 -8.09
C ASP A 453 -27.24 -18.95 -7.96
N LEU A 454 -28.07 -18.17 -7.25
CA LEU A 454 -29.51 -18.40 -7.18
C LEU A 454 -30.14 -18.33 -8.58
N ASP A 455 -29.76 -17.35 -9.39
CA ASP A 455 -30.20 -17.22 -10.78
C ASP A 455 -29.79 -18.44 -11.63
N GLN A 456 -28.54 -18.91 -11.52
CA GLN A 456 -28.11 -20.12 -12.23
C GLN A 456 -28.83 -21.38 -11.77
N LEU A 457 -29.08 -21.53 -10.47
CA LEU A 457 -29.81 -22.65 -9.90
C LEU A 457 -31.26 -22.67 -10.37
N LEU A 458 -31.92 -21.52 -10.45
CA LEU A 458 -33.28 -21.41 -10.98
C LEU A 458 -33.36 -21.74 -12.48
N GLN A 459 -32.33 -21.37 -13.26
CA GLN A 459 -32.30 -21.62 -14.71
C GLN A 459 -31.85 -23.04 -15.09
N ARG A 460 -30.84 -23.57 -14.41
CA ARG A 460 -30.10 -24.79 -14.82
C ARG A 460 -30.12 -25.90 -13.77
N GLY A 461 -30.56 -25.62 -12.54
CA GLY A 461 -30.58 -26.57 -11.42
C GLY A 461 -29.21 -26.98 -10.88
N THR A 462 -28.10 -26.46 -11.41
CA THR A 462 -26.73 -26.87 -11.05
C THR A 462 -25.77 -25.69 -11.11
N LEU A 463 -24.68 -25.77 -10.33
CA LEU A 463 -23.56 -24.82 -10.32
C LEU A 463 -22.30 -25.49 -10.86
N SER A 464 -21.45 -24.73 -11.55
CA SER A 464 -20.41 -25.30 -12.42
C SER A 464 -19.05 -25.54 -11.76
N LYS A 465 -18.73 -24.94 -10.60
CA LYS A 465 -17.47 -25.15 -9.86
C LYS A 465 -17.64 -24.94 -8.34
N PRO A 466 -16.86 -25.63 -7.49
CA PRO A 466 -16.69 -25.28 -6.08
C PRO A 466 -15.82 -24.03 -5.93
N SER A 467 -15.98 -23.30 -4.82
CA SER A 467 -15.19 -22.11 -4.49
C SER A 467 -14.29 -22.37 -3.29
N THR A 468 -13.30 -21.52 -3.14
CA THR A 468 -12.52 -21.45 -1.89
C THR A 468 -13.47 -21.21 -0.72
N SER A 469 -13.30 -21.93 0.38
CA SER A 469 -14.09 -21.71 1.59
C SER A 469 -13.57 -20.50 2.36
N PHE A 470 -14.44 -19.72 3.02
CA PHE A 470 -14.02 -18.60 3.88
C PHE A 470 -13.02 -19.00 4.98
N PRO A 471 -13.15 -20.15 5.69
CA PRO A 471 -12.12 -20.62 6.62
C PRO A 471 -10.73 -20.76 5.98
N ARG A 472 -10.67 -21.22 4.72
CA ARG A 472 -9.41 -21.35 3.98
C ARG A 472 -8.77 -19.99 3.67
N TRP A 473 -9.57 -18.96 3.42
CA TRP A 473 -9.07 -17.59 3.28
C TRP A 473 -8.50 -17.06 4.60
N ILE A 474 -9.18 -17.29 5.72
CA ILE A 474 -8.68 -16.92 7.06
C ILE A 474 -7.36 -17.63 7.37
N GLU A 475 -7.26 -18.92 7.04
CA GLU A 475 -6.00 -19.69 7.14
C GLU A 475 -4.88 -19.03 6.33
N TYR A 476 -5.17 -18.66 5.09
CA TYR A 476 -4.22 -18.02 4.20
C TYR A 476 -3.77 -16.66 4.73
N GLN A 477 -4.70 -15.80 5.14
CA GLN A 477 -4.37 -14.48 5.70
C GLN A 477 -3.48 -14.59 6.94
N ASN A 478 -3.83 -15.48 7.87
CA ASN A 478 -3.02 -15.73 9.07
C ASN A 478 -1.64 -16.28 8.73
N TYR A 479 -1.56 -17.16 7.73
CA TYR A 479 -0.29 -17.67 7.24
C TYR A 479 0.56 -16.52 6.68
N GLU A 480 0.03 -15.72 5.77
CA GLU A 480 0.73 -14.56 5.20
C GLU A 480 1.24 -13.61 6.28
N MET A 481 0.38 -13.26 7.25
CA MET A 481 0.76 -12.45 8.41
C MET A 481 1.91 -13.07 9.21
N SER A 482 1.87 -14.39 9.45
CA SER A 482 2.94 -15.09 10.17
C SER A 482 4.26 -15.18 9.41
N GLN A 483 4.20 -15.07 8.07
CA GLN A 483 5.39 -15.06 7.22
C GLN A 483 6.02 -13.68 7.09
N ARG A 484 5.31 -12.60 7.46
CA ARG A 484 5.85 -11.24 7.36
C ARG A 484 7.04 -11.06 8.28
N LEU A 485 8.09 -10.47 7.69
CA LEU A 485 9.30 -10.11 8.39
C LEU A 485 9.17 -8.78 9.13
N PHE A 486 8.24 -7.92 8.68
CA PHE A 486 7.97 -6.58 9.21
C PHE A 486 6.49 -6.32 9.42
N GLU A 487 6.23 -5.40 10.35
CA GLU A 487 4.94 -4.74 10.45
C GLU A 487 4.75 -3.84 9.21
N PRO A 488 3.55 -3.83 8.60
CA PRO A 488 3.24 -2.91 7.52
C PRO A 488 3.39 -1.47 8.00
N THR A 489 4.15 -0.67 7.27
CA THR A 489 4.34 0.75 7.55
C THR A 489 3.43 1.59 6.66
N LEU A 490 2.90 2.68 7.21
CA LEU A 490 2.18 3.70 6.47
C LEU A 490 3.07 4.94 6.29
N PRO A 491 2.86 5.74 5.23
CA PRO A 491 3.61 6.96 5.00
C PRO A 491 3.18 8.13 5.89
N PHE A 492 2.20 7.92 6.76
CA PHE A 492 1.64 8.91 7.69
C PHE A 492 1.31 8.25 9.03
N GLU A 493 1.14 9.08 10.05
CA GLU A 493 0.66 8.65 11.36
C GLU A 493 -0.86 8.45 11.34
N VAL A 494 -1.34 7.40 12.00
CA VAL A 494 -2.76 7.11 12.15
C VAL A 494 -3.27 7.71 13.45
N LEU A 495 -4.20 8.65 13.35
CA LEU A 495 -4.78 9.35 14.47
C LEU A 495 -5.99 8.62 15.04
N SER A 496 -6.17 8.75 16.34
CA SER A 496 -7.33 8.26 17.09
C SER A 496 -8.52 9.18 16.90
N ALA A 497 -9.74 8.67 17.08
CA ALA A 497 -10.90 9.57 17.15
C ALA A 497 -10.86 10.45 18.39
N ASP A 498 -11.14 11.74 18.20
CA ASP A 498 -11.21 12.71 19.28
C ASP A 498 -12.60 12.72 19.94
N LEU A 499 -12.86 11.70 20.75
CA LEU A 499 -14.12 11.56 21.50
C LEU A 499 -14.42 12.77 22.42
N GLU A 500 -13.37 13.38 22.98
CA GLU A 500 -13.49 14.53 23.87
C GLU A 500 -13.96 15.77 23.12
N TYR A 501 -13.41 16.04 21.93
CA TYR A 501 -13.84 17.14 21.07
C TYR A 501 -15.33 17.04 20.73
N TRP A 502 -15.82 15.83 20.44
CA TRP A 502 -17.23 15.58 20.14
C TRP A 502 -18.11 15.43 21.38
N ASN A 503 -17.55 15.47 22.59
CA ASN A 503 -18.26 15.20 23.85
C ASN A 503 -19.04 13.88 23.81
N LEU A 504 -18.41 12.81 23.32
CA LEU A 504 -19.00 11.49 23.19
C LEU A 504 -18.27 10.46 24.05
N ALA A 505 -19.03 9.57 24.66
CA ALA A 505 -18.50 8.33 25.24
C ALA A 505 -18.60 7.21 24.19
N GLN A 506 -17.64 6.29 24.18
CA GLN A 506 -17.60 5.17 23.24
C GLN A 506 -18.88 4.32 23.33
N GLU A 507 -19.39 4.09 24.54
CA GLU A 507 -20.59 3.28 24.81
C GLU A 507 -21.89 3.94 24.32
N ALA A 508 -21.87 5.27 24.12
CA ALA A 508 -23.01 6.03 23.60
C ALA A 508 -23.06 6.04 22.08
N ASN A 509 -21.99 5.60 21.39
CA ASN A 509 -21.90 5.56 19.94
C ASN A 509 -22.58 4.30 19.37
N THR A 510 -23.91 4.27 19.42
CA THR A 510 -24.73 3.18 18.89
C THR A 510 -25.62 3.61 17.72
N TYR A 511 -26.12 2.66 16.94
CA TYR A 511 -27.05 2.94 15.84
C TYR A 511 -28.38 3.54 16.33
N GLY A 512 -28.82 3.29 17.57
CA GLY A 512 -30.02 3.94 18.15
C GLY A 512 -29.86 5.44 18.43
N ASN A 513 -28.61 5.91 18.48
CA ASN A 513 -28.26 7.32 18.68
C ASN A 513 -27.84 8.03 17.39
N THR A 514 -28.13 7.46 16.22
CA THR A 514 -27.73 8.10 14.96
C THR A 514 -28.69 9.20 14.51
N GLN A 515 -28.11 10.22 13.89
CA GLN A 515 -28.75 11.17 12.99
C GLN A 515 -28.11 11.04 11.61
N ARG A 516 -28.88 11.34 10.56
CA ARG A 516 -28.43 11.28 9.18
C ARG A 516 -28.67 12.61 8.47
N SER A 517 -27.65 13.05 7.75
CA SER A 517 -27.71 14.18 6.82
C SER A 517 -27.27 13.70 5.45
N SER A 518 -27.88 14.20 4.38
CA SER A 518 -27.67 13.63 3.04
C SER A 518 -27.86 14.64 1.92
N PHE A 519 -27.20 14.40 0.79
CA PHE A 519 -27.42 15.10 -0.48
C PHE A 519 -27.35 14.12 -1.66
N SER A 520 -27.81 14.55 -2.83
CA SER A 520 -27.88 13.72 -4.03
C SER A 520 -27.22 14.39 -5.23
N LEU A 521 -26.52 13.61 -6.04
CA LEU A 521 -26.01 14.03 -7.34
C LEU A 521 -26.91 13.48 -8.45
N THR A 522 -27.20 14.30 -9.46
CA THR A 522 -27.99 13.87 -10.61
C THR A 522 -27.22 12.88 -11.49
N PRO A 523 -27.88 12.09 -12.35
CA PRO A 523 -27.22 11.21 -13.31
C PRO A 523 -26.14 11.92 -14.15
N GLU A 524 -26.40 13.15 -14.57
CA GLU A 524 -25.50 13.96 -15.38
C GLU A 524 -24.22 14.29 -14.62
N LEU A 525 -24.34 14.71 -13.36
CA LEU A 525 -23.20 15.02 -12.50
C LEU A 525 -22.35 13.78 -12.21
N VAL A 526 -22.98 12.62 -11.99
CA VAL A 526 -22.26 11.36 -11.80
C VAL A 526 -21.51 10.93 -13.05
N TYR A 527 -22.13 11.05 -14.23
CA TYR A 527 -21.48 10.76 -15.50
C TYR A 527 -20.26 11.66 -15.72
N ILE A 528 -20.40 12.95 -15.45
CA ILE A 528 -19.29 13.91 -15.53
C ILE A 528 -18.19 13.54 -14.53
N LEU A 529 -18.54 13.30 -13.26
CA LEU A 529 -17.59 12.95 -12.21
C LEU A 529 -16.77 11.71 -12.59
N LYS A 530 -17.44 10.65 -13.10
CA LYS A 530 -16.77 9.42 -13.55
C LYS A 530 -15.76 9.67 -14.67
N ASN A 531 -16.15 10.42 -15.71
CA ASN A 531 -15.28 10.68 -16.85
C ASN A 531 -14.16 11.66 -16.51
N ALA A 532 -14.48 12.79 -15.87
CA ALA A 532 -13.50 13.82 -15.52
C ALA A 532 -12.45 13.32 -14.53
N SER A 533 -12.82 12.45 -13.58
CA SER A 533 -11.86 11.82 -12.67
C SER A 533 -10.80 11.03 -13.45
N ALA A 534 -11.23 10.17 -14.38
CA ALA A 534 -10.33 9.35 -15.18
C ALA A 534 -9.49 10.17 -16.17
N ASP A 535 -10.11 11.11 -16.88
CA ASP A 535 -9.52 11.77 -18.06
C ASP A 535 -8.57 12.93 -17.73
N VAL A 536 -8.67 13.49 -16.53
CA VAL A 536 -7.94 14.71 -16.13
C VAL A 536 -6.77 14.37 -15.23
N LEU A 537 -7.04 13.72 -14.10
CA LEU A 537 -6.02 13.39 -13.08
C LEU A 537 -5.86 11.88 -12.88
N ARG A 538 -6.52 11.04 -13.68
CA ARG A 538 -6.51 9.57 -13.53
C ARG A 538 -6.89 9.10 -12.13
N THR A 539 -7.84 9.80 -11.53
CA THR A 539 -8.41 9.50 -10.21
C THR A 539 -9.60 8.55 -10.33
N GLU A 540 -9.99 7.98 -9.19
CA GLU A 540 -11.33 7.42 -9.03
C GLU A 540 -12.31 8.51 -8.54
N PRO A 541 -13.63 8.39 -8.80
CA PRO A 541 -14.63 9.27 -8.18
C PRO A 541 -14.52 9.36 -6.67
N ALA A 542 -14.10 8.26 -6.02
CA ALA A 542 -13.85 8.21 -4.59
C ALA A 542 -12.75 9.19 -4.15
N ASP A 543 -11.69 9.38 -4.94
CA ASP A 543 -10.59 10.32 -4.60
C ASP A 543 -11.10 11.76 -4.54
N VAL A 544 -12.01 12.12 -5.46
CA VAL A 544 -12.64 13.45 -5.52
C VAL A 544 -13.54 13.67 -4.30
N LEU A 545 -14.35 12.68 -3.97
CA LEU A 545 -15.25 12.73 -2.81
C LEU A 545 -14.47 12.80 -1.48
N LEU A 546 -13.39 12.03 -1.35
CA LEU A 546 -12.51 12.06 -0.18
C LEU A 546 -11.81 13.42 -0.01
N ALA A 547 -11.33 14.02 -1.11
CA ALA A 547 -10.72 15.35 -1.08
C ALA A 547 -11.72 16.42 -0.64
N ALA A 548 -12.92 16.44 -1.23
CA ALA A 548 -13.98 17.36 -0.85
C ALA A 548 -14.45 17.15 0.60
N LEU A 549 -14.47 15.91 1.09
CA LEU A 549 -14.83 15.57 2.47
C LEU A 549 -13.82 16.12 3.48
N LEU A 550 -12.51 15.92 3.26
CA LEU A 550 -11.49 16.44 4.17
C LEU A 550 -11.33 17.96 4.09
N LEU A 551 -11.41 18.54 2.88
CA LEU A 551 -11.32 19.99 2.72
C LEU A 551 -12.54 20.69 3.34
N SER A 552 -13.74 20.12 3.21
CA SER A 552 -14.91 20.64 3.93
C SER A 552 -14.76 20.49 5.45
N PHE A 553 -14.11 19.43 5.93
CA PHE A 553 -13.83 19.25 7.35
C PHE A 553 -12.85 20.33 7.87
N SER A 554 -11.76 20.62 7.15
CA SER A 554 -10.80 21.67 7.54
C SER A 554 -11.44 23.05 7.60
N HIS A 555 -12.38 23.35 6.69
CA HIS A 555 -13.14 24.60 6.71
C HIS A 555 -14.06 24.73 7.93
N MET A 556 -14.66 23.63 8.39
CA MET A 556 -15.67 23.66 9.46
C MET A 556 -15.10 23.51 10.86
N PHE A 557 -13.96 22.83 10.98
CA PHE A 557 -13.29 22.55 12.25
C PHE A 557 -11.81 23.00 12.22
N PRO A 558 -11.53 24.30 11.98
CA PRO A 558 -10.17 24.84 11.87
C PRO A 558 -9.41 24.85 13.21
N ASP A 559 -10.12 24.64 14.33
CA ASP A 559 -9.60 24.59 15.68
C ASP A 559 -8.93 23.25 16.05
N ARG A 560 -8.84 22.32 15.10
CA ARG A 560 -8.25 20.98 15.31
C ARG A 560 -7.55 20.43 14.08
N ALA A 561 -6.76 19.38 14.27
CA ALA A 561 -6.16 18.62 13.19
C ALA A 561 -7.21 17.79 12.42
N LEU A 562 -6.91 17.51 11.16
CA LEU A 562 -7.71 16.63 10.31
C LEU A 562 -7.72 15.21 10.86
N PRO A 563 -8.87 14.50 10.79
CA PRO A 563 -8.94 13.11 11.16
C PRO A 563 -8.26 12.22 10.11
N THR A 564 -7.76 11.06 10.54
CA THR A 564 -7.44 9.98 9.59
C THR A 564 -8.75 9.46 9.00
N LEU A 565 -8.88 9.52 7.66
CA LEU A 565 -9.99 8.89 6.95
C LEU A 565 -9.74 7.40 6.80
N TRP A 566 -10.80 6.60 6.97
CA TRP A 566 -10.74 5.16 6.74
C TRP A 566 -11.63 4.79 5.56
N LYS A 567 -11.02 4.60 4.38
CA LYS A 567 -11.75 4.12 3.20
C LYS A 567 -12.04 2.64 3.38
N GLN A 568 -13.31 2.25 3.28
CA GLN A 568 -13.71 0.85 3.28
C GLN A 568 -13.44 0.25 1.90
N GLU A 569 -12.57 -0.74 1.87
CA GLU A 569 -12.17 -1.48 0.67
C GLU A 569 -12.81 -2.87 0.69
N HIS A 570 -13.07 -3.44 -0.49
CA HIS A 570 -13.75 -4.72 -0.58
C HIS A 570 -12.91 -5.90 -0.05
N GLY A 571 -11.59 -5.74 0.06
CA GLY A 571 -10.68 -6.70 0.71
C GLY A 571 -10.32 -7.94 -0.13
N ARG A 572 -10.82 -8.04 -1.37
CA ARG A 572 -10.59 -9.19 -2.27
C ARG A 572 -9.48 -8.97 -3.31
N GLY A 573 -8.97 -7.75 -3.44
CA GLY A 573 -7.96 -7.38 -4.45
C GLY A 573 -6.51 -7.75 -4.07
N ALA A 574 -6.25 -8.08 -2.81
CA ALA A 574 -4.88 -8.21 -2.27
C ALA A 574 -4.39 -9.64 -2.03
N VAL A 575 -5.09 -10.67 -2.53
CA VAL A 575 -4.67 -12.07 -2.34
C VAL A 575 -3.55 -12.40 -3.32
N GLU A 576 -2.35 -12.69 -2.80
CA GLU A 576 -1.24 -13.18 -3.62
C GLU A 576 -1.38 -14.68 -3.94
N GLY A 577 -0.92 -15.08 -5.12
CA GLY A 577 -0.88 -16.49 -5.54
C GLY A 577 -2.19 -17.04 -6.10
N ASN A 578 -2.35 -18.36 -6.07
CA ASN A 578 -3.43 -19.08 -6.77
C ASN A 578 -4.74 -19.20 -5.96
N LEU A 579 -4.90 -18.45 -4.85
CA LEU A 579 -6.11 -18.52 -4.03
C LEU A 579 -7.17 -17.56 -4.57
N ASP A 580 -8.12 -18.08 -5.34
CA ASP A 580 -9.27 -17.31 -5.81
C ASP A 580 -10.37 -17.26 -4.73
N ILE A 581 -10.64 -16.07 -4.21
CA ILE A 581 -11.70 -15.81 -3.23
C ILE A 581 -12.88 -15.02 -3.83
N MET A 582 -12.89 -14.76 -5.14
CA MET A 582 -13.94 -13.96 -5.77
C MET A 582 -15.30 -14.66 -5.71
N ASP A 583 -15.31 -15.99 -5.74
CA ASP A 583 -16.52 -16.83 -5.65
C ASP A 583 -16.82 -17.31 -4.21
N THR A 584 -16.37 -16.57 -3.19
CA THR A 584 -16.56 -16.95 -1.78
C THR A 584 -17.49 -16.00 -1.03
N ALA A 585 -18.59 -16.47 -0.46
CA ALA A 585 -19.41 -15.66 0.44
C ALA A 585 -18.71 -15.42 1.79
N GLY A 586 -18.81 -14.21 2.33
CA GLY A 586 -18.20 -13.83 3.62
C GLY A 586 -18.04 -12.32 3.76
N TRP A 587 -17.58 -11.86 4.93
CA TRP A 587 -17.26 -10.44 5.15
C TRP A 587 -15.75 -10.20 5.00
N PHE A 588 -15.34 -9.78 3.80
CA PHE A 588 -13.93 -9.60 3.43
C PHE A 588 -13.42 -8.16 3.57
N ALA A 589 -14.34 -7.20 3.77
CA ALA A 589 -14.02 -5.78 3.77
C ALA A 589 -12.84 -5.45 4.69
N SER A 590 -12.05 -4.46 4.29
CA SER A 590 -10.89 -3.97 5.02
C SER A 590 -10.97 -2.45 5.12
N LEU A 591 -10.33 -1.86 6.13
CA LEU A 591 -10.23 -0.41 6.24
C LEU A 591 -8.83 0.05 5.82
N CYS A 592 -8.76 0.90 4.80
CA CYS A 592 -7.54 1.57 4.36
C CYS A 592 -7.47 2.94 5.05
N PRO A 593 -6.52 3.18 5.97
CA PRO A 593 -6.32 4.52 6.51
C PRO A 593 -5.73 5.43 5.44
N ILE A 594 -6.09 6.71 5.49
CA ILE A 594 -5.60 7.78 4.63
C ILE A 594 -5.37 9.01 5.51
N GLY A 595 -4.11 9.35 5.73
CA GLY A 595 -3.69 10.56 6.43
C GLY A 595 -3.05 11.54 5.45
N VAL A 596 -3.67 12.71 5.28
CA VAL A 596 -3.12 13.81 4.48
C VAL A 596 -3.07 15.09 5.31
N LEU A 597 -2.09 15.92 5.00
CA LEU A 597 -2.01 17.28 5.55
C LEU A 597 -2.65 18.22 4.55
N LEU A 598 -3.84 18.73 4.88
CA LEU A 598 -4.49 19.79 4.13
C LEU A 598 -4.73 20.99 5.05
N ASP A 599 -4.46 22.19 4.55
CA ASP A 599 -4.90 23.43 5.16
C ASP A 599 -6.08 24.03 4.38
N SER A 600 -6.76 25.03 4.95
CA SER A 600 -7.92 25.68 4.32
C SER A 600 -7.58 26.56 3.11
N THR A 601 -6.30 26.73 2.78
CA THR A 601 -5.82 27.54 1.65
C THR A 601 -5.46 26.70 0.43
N ILE A 602 -5.32 25.38 0.60
CA ILE A 602 -5.05 24.45 -0.49
C ILE A 602 -6.21 24.45 -1.48
N ASP A 603 -5.87 24.58 -2.77
CA ASP A 603 -6.83 24.44 -3.85
C ASP A 603 -7.37 23.00 -3.95
N LEU A 604 -8.64 22.89 -4.33
CA LEU A 604 -9.37 21.63 -4.43
C LEU A 604 -8.72 20.62 -5.40
N ILE A 605 -8.17 21.07 -6.53
CA ILE A 605 -7.45 20.18 -7.46
C ILE A 605 -6.19 19.63 -6.80
N GLN A 606 -5.47 20.48 -6.06
CA GLN A 606 -4.28 20.04 -5.32
C GLN A 606 -4.64 19.07 -4.19
N ALA A 607 -5.77 19.27 -3.50
CA ALA A 607 -6.27 18.31 -2.51
C ALA A 607 -6.60 16.95 -3.14
N ILE A 608 -7.22 16.94 -4.33
CA ILE A 608 -7.51 15.71 -5.09
C ILE A 608 -6.22 14.96 -5.45
N LYS A 609 -5.20 15.68 -5.93
CA LYS A 609 -3.87 15.10 -6.26
C LYS A 609 -3.23 14.47 -5.02
N LEU A 610 -3.21 15.18 -3.89
CA LEU A 610 -2.66 14.67 -2.62
C LEU A 610 -3.37 13.40 -2.13
N ILE A 611 -4.71 13.36 -2.21
CA ILE A 611 -5.50 12.19 -1.81
C ILE A 611 -5.18 11.00 -2.69
N LYS A 612 -5.21 11.17 -4.02
CA LYS A 612 -4.86 10.12 -4.99
C LYS A 612 -3.47 9.57 -4.71
N ASP A 613 -2.49 10.46 -4.59
CA ASP A 613 -1.09 10.08 -4.44
C ASP A 613 -0.86 9.37 -3.11
N THR A 614 -1.40 9.91 -2.01
CA THR A 614 -1.34 9.27 -0.70
C THR A 614 -2.00 7.89 -0.72
N ARG A 615 -3.21 7.76 -1.28
CA ARG A 615 -3.90 6.47 -1.36
C ARG A 615 -3.08 5.45 -2.15
N ARG A 616 -2.51 5.83 -3.29
CA ARG A 616 -1.70 4.93 -4.14
C ARG A 616 -0.35 4.54 -3.51
N THR A 617 0.17 5.34 -2.58
CA THR A 617 1.36 4.94 -1.80
C THR A 617 1.06 3.89 -0.73
N VAL A 618 -0.20 3.75 -0.29
CA VAL A 618 -0.59 2.72 0.69
C VAL A 618 -0.57 1.34 0.02
N PRO A 619 0.30 0.41 0.44
CA PRO A 619 0.41 -0.88 -0.22
C PRO A 619 -0.88 -1.70 -0.09
N ARG A 620 -1.35 -2.22 -1.21
CA ARG A 620 -2.51 -3.14 -1.29
C ARG A 620 -3.72 -2.65 -0.51
N GLU A 621 -4.07 -1.37 -0.69
CA GLU A 621 -5.29 -0.79 -0.12
C GLU A 621 -5.34 -0.93 1.42
N GLY A 622 -4.18 -0.92 2.08
CA GLY A 622 -4.08 -0.99 3.54
C GLY A 622 -4.43 -2.35 4.16
N ILE A 623 -4.80 -3.36 3.37
CA ILE A 623 -5.15 -4.70 3.85
C ILE A 623 -4.04 -5.32 4.72
N PRO A 624 -2.74 -5.23 4.34
CA PRO A 624 -1.65 -5.66 5.19
C PRO A 624 -1.68 -5.02 6.57
N TYR A 625 -1.79 -3.69 6.61
CA TYR A 625 -1.79 -2.88 7.83
C TYR A 625 -2.98 -3.22 8.70
N PHE A 626 -4.20 -3.16 8.13
CA PHE A 626 -5.43 -3.47 8.84
C PHE A 626 -5.40 -4.87 9.45
N ALA A 627 -4.94 -5.89 8.72
CA ALA A 627 -4.82 -7.25 9.27
C ALA A 627 -3.78 -7.37 10.39
N ALA A 628 -2.71 -6.56 10.37
CA ALA A 628 -1.66 -6.58 11.38
C ALA A 628 -2.16 -6.11 12.76
N GLU A 629 -3.05 -5.11 12.77
CA GLU A 629 -3.67 -4.59 14.00
C GLU A 629 -4.41 -5.70 14.80
N PHE A 630 -4.91 -6.72 14.12
CA PHE A 630 -5.65 -7.84 14.72
C PHE A 630 -4.83 -9.13 14.90
N SER A 631 -3.54 -9.13 14.57
CA SER A 631 -2.72 -10.36 14.50
C SER A 631 -1.98 -10.75 15.79
N THR A 632 -1.93 -9.89 16.80
CA THR A 632 -1.24 -10.20 18.07
C THR A 632 -2.20 -10.16 19.25
N SER A 633 -2.03 -11.03 20.24
CA SER A 633 -2.76 -10.99 21.53
C SER A 633 -2.43 -9.76 22.40
N LYS A 634 -1.67 -8.82 21.83
CA LYS A 634 -1.27 -7.51 22.34
C LYS A 634 -1.49 -6.41 21.30
N GLY A 635 -2.26 -6.68 20.24
CA GLY A 635 -2.59 -5.67 19.23
C GLY A 635 -3.16 -4.50 20.00
N ALA A 636 -2.45 -3.37 19.97
CA ALA A 636 -2.96 -2.15 20.55
C ALA A 636 -4.38 -2.03 20.01
N ALA A 637 -5.36 -1.89 20.91
CA ALA A 637 -6.68 -1.49 20.48
C ALA A 637 -6.49 -0.27 19.59
N ALA A 638 -6.73 -0.41 18.28
CA ALA A 638 -6.59 0.66 17.31
C ALA A 638 -7.71 1.65 17.57
N ASN A 639 -7.52 2.50 18.59
CA ASN A 639 -8.37 3.59 19.07
C ASN A 639 -9.76 3.63 18.44
N LEU A 640 -10.60 2.65 18.82
CA LEU A 640 -11.99 2.59 18.39
C LEU A 640 -12.84 3.47 19.29
N PRO A 641 -13.88 4.12 18.74
CA PRO A 641 -14.27 4.12 17.33
C PRO A 641 -13.27 4.90 16.47
N VAL A 642 -13.14 4.56 15.17
CA VAL A 642 -12.41 5.44 14.24
C VAL A 642 -13.21 6.72 14.00
N GLU A 643 -12.57 7.80 13.55
CA GLU A 643 -13.31 9.07 13.47
C GLU A 643 -14.22 9.12 12.25
N VAL A 644 -13.68 8.89 11.05
CA VAL A 644 -14.43 8.97 9.80
C VAL A 644 -14.18 7.72 8.96
N ILE A 645 -15.25 6.98 8.65
CA ILE A 645 -15.24 5.93 7.62
C ILE A 645 -15.89 6.46 6.36
N PHE A 646 -15.29 6.16 5.21
CA PHE A 646 -15.82 6.45 3.90
C PHE A 646 -16.02 5.16 3.11
N ASN A 647 -17.24 4.94 2.60
CA ASN A 647 -17.56 3.81 1.74
C ASN A 647 -18.23 4.33 0.46
N CYS A 648 -17.69 3.96 -0.70
CA CYS A 648 -18.27 4.29 -2.00
C CYS A 648 -18.54 2.99 -2.77
N ALA A 649 -19.81 2.75 -3.13
CA ALA A 649 -20.25 1.54 -3.80
C ALA A 649 -21.05 1.87 -5.06
N ASP A 650 -20.78 1.12 -6.15
CA ASP A 650 -21.58 1.18 -7.37
C ASP A 650 -22.71 0.15 -7.32
N THR A 651 -23.95 0.58 -7.07
CA THR A 651 -25.08 -0.32 -6.78
C THR A 651 -25.54 -1.12 -7.99
N ALA A 652 -25.52 -0.53 -9.19
CA ALA A 652 -26.04 -1.17 -10.41
C ALA A 652 -25.09 -2.25 -10.94
N GLU A 653 -23.77 -2.02 -10.94
CA GLU A 653 -22.80 -3.05 -11.32
C GLU A 653 -22.71 -4.18 -10.30
N GLN A 654 -22.99 -3.89 -9.02
CA GLN A 654 -22.83 -4.87 -7.94
C GLN A 654 -23.94 -5.92 -7.88
N LEU A 655 -25.17 -5.64 -8.30
CA LEU A 655 -26.28 -6.60 -8.08
C LEU A 655 -26.94 -7.12 -9.36
N GLN A 656 -26.87 -6.40 -10.49
CA GLN A 656 -27.66 -6.75 -11.67
C GLN A 656 -26.87 -7.59 -12.68
N ARG A 657 -27.42 -8.76 -13.05
CA ARG A 657 -26.90 -9.59 -14.14
C ARG A 657 -27.57 -9.22 -15.47
N LYS A 658 -26.78 -9.05 -16.54
CA LYS A 658 -27.34 -8.97 -17.90
C LYS A 658 -28.04 -10.29 -18.24
N ASN A 659 -29.33 -10.22 -18.57
CA ASN A 659 -30.21 -11.36 -18.93
C ASN A 659 -30.48 -12.38 -17.80
N GLY A 660 -30.37 -12.00 -16.53
CA GLY A 660 -30.80 -12.85 -15.40
C GLY A 660 -32.34 -12.90 -15.24
N LEU A 661 -32.84 -13.97 -14.60
CA LEU A 661 -34.22 -14.08 -14.12
C LEU A 661 -34.47 -13.16 -12.92
N LEU A 662 -33.46 -12.95 -12.07
CA LEU A 662 -33.56 -12.14 -10.86
C LEU A 662 -33.19 -10.69 -11.14
N GLU A 663 -34.08 -9.78 -10.76
CA GLU A 663 -33.89 -8.34 -10.92
C GLU A 663 -34.04 -7.65 -9.56
N PRO A 664 -33.00 -6.93 -9.08
CA PRO A 664 -33.13 -6.13 -7.87
C PRO A 664 -34.28 -5.12 -7.99
N VAL A 665 -35.11 -5.05 -6.94
CA VAL A 665 -36.23 -4.09 -6.86
C VAL A 665 -36.22 -3.39 -5.51
N ILE A 666 -36.87 -2.23 -5.48
CA ILE A 666 -37.05 -1.43 -4.26
C ILE A 666 -38.08 -2.14 -3.38
N ALA A 667 -37.72 -2.40 -2.11
CA ALA A 667 -38.68 -2.92 -1.15
C ALA A 667 -39.72 -1.83 -0.77
N PRO A 668 -40.97 -2.19 -0.42
CA PRO A 668 -41.97 -1.22 0.01
C PRO A 668 -41.44 -0.31 1.13
N GLY A 669 -41.55 1.01 0.94
CA GLY A 669 -41.07 2.02 1.90
C GLY A 669 -39.61 2.47 1.72
N GLN A 670 -38.88 1.94 0.73
CA GLN A 670 -37.51 2.36 0.42
C GLN A 670 -37.43 3.28 -0.81
N LYS A 671 -36.34 4.03 -0.95
CA LYS A 671 -36.11 4.98 -2.05
C LYS A 671 -35.21 4.43 -3.16
N THR A 672 -34.36 3.45 -2.87
CA THR A 672 -33.38 2.88 -3.82
C THR A 672 -33.29 1.37 -3.67
N ALA A 673 -32.99 0.67 -4.78
CA ALA A 673 -32.77 -0.77 -4.79
C ALA A 673 -31.32 -1.05 -4.37
N SER A 674 -31.04 -0.91 -3.07
CA SER A 674 -29.68 -1.06 -2.51
C SER A 674 -29.66 -2.06 -1.36
N LEU A 675 -28.47 -2.50 -0.97
CA LEU A 675 -28.22 -3.34 0.21
C LEU A 675 -28.51 -2.54 1.48
N THR A 676 -29.65 -2.79 2.10
CA THR A 676 -30.04 -2.05 3.32
C THR A 676 -29.30 -2.58 4.53
N SER A 677 -28.59 -1.69 5.23
CA SER A 677 -28.08 -1.98 6.57
C SER A 677 -29.19 -1.79 7.56
N GLU A 678 -29.49 -2.84 8.33
CA GLU A 678 -30.57 -2.80 9.31
C GLU A 678 -30.00 -3.22 10.66
N ALA A 679 -29.52 -2.19 11.37
CA ALA A 679 -28.92 -2.31 12.68
C ALA A 679 -29.96 -2.00 13.77
N GLY A 680 -29.99 -2.82 14.81
CA GLY A 680 -30.75 -2.56 16.02
C GLY A 680 -30.14 -1.41 16.85
N PRO A 681 -30.91 -0.82 17.77
CA PRO A 681 -30.52 0.40 18.48
C PRO A 681 -29.29 0.25 19.39
N GLU A 682 -29.01 -0.97 19.87
CA GLU A 682 -27.87 -1.24 20.77
C GLU A 682 -26.61 -1.67 20.03
N VAL A 683 -26.66 -1.84 18.70
CA VAL A 683 -25.48 -2.13 17.89
C VAL A 683 -24.50 -0.95 17.98
N GLY A 684 -23.31 -1.21 18.49
CA GLY A 684 -22.23 -0.23 18.55
C GLY A 684 -21.70 0.12 17.16
N ARG A 685 -21.33 1.39 16.98
CA ARG A 685 -20.78 1.90 15.72
C ARG A 685 -19.27 1.88 15.77
N ILE A 686 -18.66 1.40 14.69
CA ILE A 686 -17.20 1.33 14.53
C ILE A 686 -16.58 2.70 14.22
N ALA A 687 -17.38 3.70 13.83
CA ALA A 687 -16.94 5.07 13.54
C ALA A 687 -17.83 6.14 14.17
N LEU A 688 -17.30 7.35 14.36
CA LEU A 688 -18.10 8.53 14.76
C LEU A 688 -18.92 9.07 13.59
N PHE A 689 -18.28 9.17 12.42
CA PHE A 689 -18.88 9.60 11.16
C PHE A 689 -18.78 8.48 10.13
N GLU A 690 -19.92 8.04 9.60
CA GLU A 690 -19.99 7.09 8.49
C GLU A 690 -20.49 7.84 7.26
N VAL A 691 -19.62 7.99 6.26
CA VAL A 691 -19.96 8.53 4.95
C VAL A 691 -20.17 7.37 3.99
N SER A 692 -21.40 7.21 3.51
CA SER A 692 -21.74 6.21 2.50
C SER A 692 -22.20 6.87 1.21
N VAL A 693 -21.56 6.51 0.11
CA VAL A 693 -21.88 6.96 -1.25
C VAL A 693 -22.40 5.77 -2.04
N LEU A 694 -23.66 5.83 -2.45
CA LEU A 694 -24.28 4.88 -3.36
C LEU A 694 -24.39 5.57 -4.71
N MET A 695 -23.71 5.05 -5.73
CA MET A 695 -23.62 5.67 -7.05
C MET A 695 -24.04 4.68 -8.12
N ASP A 696 -24.91 5.07 -9.04
CA ASP A 696 -25.25 4.27 -10.22
C ASP A 696 -25.69 5.15 -11.40
N ALA A 697 -26.29 4.55 -12.43
CA ALA A 697 -26.76 5.28 -13.62
C ALA A 697 -27.92 6.26 -13.32
N SER A 698 -28.59 6.15 -12.17
CA SER A 698 -29.68 7.04 -11.74
C SER A 698 -29.21 8.23 -10.90
N GLY A 699 -27.90 8.33 -10.63
CA GLY A 699 -27.30 9.41 -9.83
C GLY A 699 -26.51 8.84 -8.66
N ALA A 700 -26.22 9.69 -7.68
CA ALA A 700 -25.58 9.26 -6.44
C ALA A 700 -26.32 9.80 -5.22
N GLN A 701 -26.38 8.99 -4.17
CA GLN A 701 -26.86 9.38 -2.85
C GLN A 701 -25.67 9.35 -1.89
N VAL A 702 -25.42 10.48 -1.23
CA VAL A 702 -24.37 10.62 -0.21
C VAL A 702 -25.03 10.81 1.14
N ASP A 703 -24.83 9.86 2.04
CA ASP A 703 -25.36 9.87 3.40
C ASP A 703 -24.20 9.99 4.40
N LEU A 704 -24.27 11.00 5.28
CA LEU A 704 -23.43 11.14 6.47
C LEU A 704 -24.26 10.72 7.70
N THR A 705 -23.83 9.65 8.37
CA THR A 705 -24.44 9.17 9.61
C THR A 705 -23.51 9.44 10.79
N TYR A 706 -24.04 10.06 11.85
CA TYR A 706 -23.28 10.49 13.03
C TYR A 706 -24.15 10.47 14.29
N ASN A 707 -23.55 10.68 15.47
CA ASN A 707 -24.29 10.64 16.72
C ASN A 707 -25.11 11.93 16.95
N LYS A 708 -26.42 11.80 17.23
CA LYS A 708 -27.35 12.90 17.48
C LYS A 708 -27.05 13.71 18.75
N THR A 709 -26.21 13.18 19.64
CA THR A 709 -25.76 13.87 20.87
C THR A 709 -24.35 14.44 20.75
N ALA A 710 -23.70 14.33 19.59
CA ALA A 710 -22.36 14.88 19.39
C ALA A 710 -22.36 16.40 19.55
N LYS A 711 -21.28 16.96 20.08
CA LYS A 711 -21.05 18.40 20.15
C LYS A 711 -21.05 18.99 18.73
N TYR A 712 -21.52 20.22 18.60
CA TYR A 712 -21.54 20.99 17.35
C TYR A 712 -22.46 20.44 16.25
N GLN A 713 -23.67 19.95 16.60
CA GLN A 713 -24.68 19.49 15.62
C GLN A 713 -24.87 20.48 14.44
N ASP A 714 -25.05 21.78 14.73
CA ASP A 714 -25.22 22.81 13.69
C ASP A 714 -24.02 22.91 12.74
N LYS A 715 -22.79 22.75 13.26
CA LYS A 715 -21.58 22.73 12.42
C LYS A 715 -21.51 21.46 11.57
N ILE A 716 -21.94 20.31 12.11
CA ILE A 716 -21.96 19.04 11.35
C ILE A 716 -22.97 19.14 10.19
N GLU A 717 -24.15 19.72 10.41
CA GLU A 717 -25.13 19.94 9.34
C GLU A 717 -24.58 20.90 8.27
N THR A 718 -23.95 22.00 8.70
CA THR A 718 -23.28 22.94 7.79
C THR A 718 -22.13 22.27 7.04
N TRP A 719 -21.38 21.36 7.69
CA TRP A 719 -20.30 20.60 7.06
C TRP A 719 -20.81 19.75 5.89
N VAL A 720 -21.98 19.12 5.99
CA VAL A 720 -22.57 18.38 4.87
C VAL A 720 -22.90 19.29 3.68
N GLN A 721 -23.39 20.49 3.93
CA GLN A 721 -23.67 21.47 2.87
C GLN A 721 -22.38 21.98 2.21
N VAL A 722 -21.34 22.23 3.00
CA VAL A 722 -20.02 22.61 2.48
C VAL A 722 -19.40 21.47 1.67
N PHE A 723 -19.56 20.23 2.14
CA PHE A 723 -19.12 19.03 1.42
C PHE A 723 -19.81 18.90 0.06
N GLU A 724 -21.14 19.00 0.01
CA GLU A 724 -21.91 19.00 -1.25
C GLU A 724 -21.40 20.07 -2.22
N ARG A 725 -21.25 21.31 -1.74
CA ARG A 725 -20.74 22.42 -2.55
C ARG A 725 -19.35 22.14 -3.12
N LEU A 726 -18.43 21.61 -2.32
CA LEU A 726 -17.08 21.28 -2.79
C LEU A 726 -17.08 20.11 -3.77
N VAL A 727 -18.00 19.15 -3.66
CA VAL A 727 -18.16 18.10 -4.68
C VAL A 727 -18.60 18.70 -6.01
N LEU A 728 -19.60 19.60 -6.01
CA LEU A 728 -20.05 20.28 -7.22
C LEU A 728 -18.96 21.18 -7.82
N GLU A 729 -18.19 21.88 -6.98
CA GLU A 729 -17.05 22.67 -7.41
C GLU A 729 -15.95 21.80 -8.02
N ALA A 730 -15.63 20.64 -7.42
CA ALA A 730 -14.65 19.71 -7.95
C ALA A 730 -15.04 19.22 -9.35
N ILE A 731 -16.32 18.86 -9.54
CA ILE A 731 -16.85 18.44 -10.84
C ILE A 731 -16.65 19.56 -11.88
N GLY A 732 -17.01 20.80 -11.54
CA GLY A 732 -16.83 21.95 -12.43
C GLY A 732 -15.38 22.27 -12.74
N LYS A 733 -14.49 22.23 -11.74
CA LYS A 733 -13.04 22.46 -11.91
C LYS A 733 -12.40 21.37 -12.75
N LEU A 734 -12.70 20.10 -12.51
CA LEU A 734 -12.13 18.99 -13.29
C LEU A 734 -12.56 19.06 -14.76
N GLN A 735 -13.79 19.47 -15.07
CA GLN A 735 -14.24 19.61 -16.47
C GLN A 735 -13.45 20.65 -17.27
N SER A 736 -13.00 21.73 -16.62
CA SER A 736 -12.26 22.81 -17.27
C SER A 736 -10.74 22.69 -17.13
N HIS A 737 -10.26 21.76 -16.31
CA HIS A 737 -8.84 21.55 -16.06
C HIS A 737 -8.22 20.70 -17.17
N GLU A 738 -7.00 21.07 -17.58
CA GLU A 738 -6.25 20.28 -18.56
C GLU A 738 -5.75 18.96 -17.94
N PRO A 739 -5.61 17.89 -18.73
CA PRO A 739 -5.06 16.63 -18.23
C PRO A 739 -3.64 16.79 -17.68
N GLU A 740 -3.41 16.27 -16.48
CA GLU A 740 -2.13 16.38 -15.77
C GLU A 740 -1.77 15.04 -15.09
N LEU A 741 -0.48 14.72 -15.03
CA LEU A 741 0.02 13.60 -14.22
C LEU A 741 0.14 13.99 -12.76
N THR A 742 0.01 13.01 -11.88
CA THR A 742 0.33 13.14 -10.45
C THR A 742 1.52 12.26 -10.10
N LEU A 743 2.04 12.38 -8.87
CA LEU A 743 3.23 11.62 -8.44
C LEU A 743 2.98 10.11 -8.52
N ALA A 744 1.75 9.67 -8.30
CA ALA A 744 1.39 8.27 -8.39
C ALA A 744 1.20 7.72 -9.81
N ASP A 745 1.34 8.53 -10.86
CA ASP A 745 1.43 8.04 -12.24
C ASP A 745 2.87 7.70 -12.65
N ALA A 746 3.85 8.21 -11.90
CA ALA A 746 5.28 7.92 -12.05
C ALA A 746 5.92 7.58 -10.69
N PRO A 747 5.51 6.49 -10.02
CA PRO A 747 5.86 6.24 -8.61
C PRO A 747 7.35 5.96 -8.36
N LEU A 748 8.11 5.55 -9.39
CA LEU A 748 9.56 5.37 -9.29
C LEU A 748 10.35 6.65 -9.57
N LEU A 749 9.67 7.69 -10.05
CA LEU A 749 10.25 8.98 -10.31
C LEU A 749 10.25 9.79 -9.01
N ARG A 750 11.41 9.96 -8.37
CA ARG A 750 11.55 10.81 -7.18
C ARG A 750 11.47 12.29 -7.60
N SER A 751 10.26 12.77 -7.85
CA SER A 751 9.96 14.09 -8.41
C SER A 751 8.99 14.90 -7.55
N SER A 752 8.69 16.12 -7.98
CA SER A 752 7.72 17.03 -7.37
C SER A 752 6.61 17.38 -8.37
N TYR A 753 5.47 17.91 -7.89
CA TYR A 753 4.41 18.39 -8.77
C TYR A 753 4.89 19.49 -9.74
N LYS A 754 5.80 20.35 -9.27
CA LYS A 754 6.36 21.42 -10.10
C LYS A 754 7.27 20.87 -11.19
N ALA A 755 8.07 19.85 -10.87
CA ALA A 755 8.90 19.17 -11.86
C ALA A 755 8.05 18.41 -12.89
N LEU A 756 6.99 17.70 -12.47
CA LEU A 756 6.03 17.07 -13.38
C LEU A 756 5.29 18.09 -14.27
N ALA A 757 4.95 19.27 -13.77
CA ALA A 757 4.32 20.30 -14.60
C ALA A 757 5.23 20.76 -15.76
N ARG A 758 6.55 20.84 -15.53
CA ARG A 758 7.55 21.20 -16.57
C ARG A 758 7.68 20.14 -17.66
N LEU A 759 7.43 18.86 -17.35
CA LEU A 759 7.39 17.80 -18.37
C LEU A 759 6.36 18.14 -19.45
N THR A 760 5.17 18.54 -19.03
CA THR A 760 4.05 18.84 -19.92
C THR A 760 4.27 20.13 -20.70
N SER A 761 4.83 21.17 -20.08
CA SER A 761 4.99 22.49 -20.72
C SER A 761 6.19 22.56 -21.68
N ASP A 762 7.32 21.93 -21.34
CA ASP A 762 8.60 22.26 -21.99
C ASP A 762 9.24 21.07 -22.74
N ARG A 763 9.09 19.85 -22.21
CA ARG A 763 9.87 18.68 -22.69
C ARG A 763 9.12 17.80 -23.70
N LEU A 764 7.80 17.73 -23.61
CA LEU A 764 6.98 16.96 -24.55
C LEU A 764 6.53 17.76 -25.79
N ALA A 765 6.72 19.08 -25.81
CA ALA A 765 6.30 19.96 -26.91
C ALA A 765 6.95 19.61 -28.27
N GLY A 766 8.05 18.86 -28.28
CA GLY A 766 8.75 18.38 -29.49
C GLY A 766 8.61 16.87 -29.78
N ALA A 767 7.90 16.11 -28.94
CA ALA A 767 7.76 14.66 -29.11
C ALA A 767 6.66 14.30 -30.12
N PRO A 768 6.80 13.19 -30.89
CA PRO A 768 5.81 12.76 -31.88
C PRO A 768 4.45 12.33 -31.30
N ILE A 769 4.35 12.18 -29.97
CA ILE A 769 3.10 11.92 -29.25
C ILE A 769 2.84 13.10 -28.30
N PRO A 770 1.86 13.99 -28.58
CA PRO A 770 1.81 15.32 -27.98
C PRO A 770 0.96 15.43 -26.70
N ASN A 771 0.37 14.34 -26.19
CA ASN A 771 -0.58 14.46 -25.07
C ASN A 771 -0.19 13.62 -23.85
N VAL A 772 -0.23 14.25 -22.68
CA VAL A 772 -0.10 13.62 -21.35
C VAL A 772 -1.04 12.43 -21.18
N ARG A 773 -2.22 12.45 -21.80
CA ARG A 773 -3.18 11.34 -21.79
C ARG A 773 -2.60 10.04 -22.34
N ASP A 774 -1.70 10.12 -23.31
CA ASP A 774 -1.13 8.94 -23.95
C ASP A 774 0.04 8.34 -23.17
N ILE A 775 0.51 8.98 -22.09
CA ILE A 775 1.61 8.47 -21.25
C ILE A 775 1.08 7.36 -20.35
N GLU A 776 1.59 6.14 -20.44
CA GLU A 776 1.27 5.09 -19.49
C GLU A 776 1.97 5.31 -18.14
N THR A 777 3.28 5.51 -18.16
CA THR A 777 4.10 5.74 -16.95
C THR A 777 5.49 6.27 -17.33
N ILE A 778 6.27 6.66 -16.32
CA ILE A 778 7.62 7.21 -16.47
C ILE A 778 8.55 6.52 -15.48
N TYR A 779 9.74 6.16 -15.96
CA TYR A 779 10.79 5.54 -15.16
C TYR A 779 12.10 6.33 -15.24
N PRO A 780 12.91 6.36 -14.17
CA PRO A 780 14.30 6.76 -14.30
C PRO A 780 15.02 5.77 -15.22
N VAL A 781 15.90 6.27 -16.08
CA VAL A 781 16.74 5.38 -16.90
C VAL A 781 17.71 4.59 -16.03
N THR A 782 18.08 3.39 -16.47
CA THR A 782 19.16 2.62 -15.83
C THR A 782 20.52 3.28 -16.08
N PRO A 783 21.54 3.03 -15.23
CA PRO A 783 22.89 3.54 -15.44
C PRO A 783 23.46 3.22 -16.83
N ALA A 784 23.22 2.02 -17.34
CA ALA A 784 23.66 1.60 -18.67
C ALA A 784 22.93 2.35 -19.80
N GLN A 785 21.62 2.59 -19.67
CA GLN A 785 20.88 3.40 -20.63
C GLN A 785 21.38 4.85 -20.63
N GLN A 786 21.67 5.41 -19.45
CA GLN A 786 22.23 6.76 -19.34
C GLN A 786 23.57 6.89 -20.07
N GLU A 787 24.49 5.93 -19.91
CA GLU A 787 25.76 5.94 -20.63
C GLU A 787 25.56 5.88 -22.15
N VAL A 788 24.64 5.03 -22.63
CA VAL A 788 24.30 4.94 -24.06
C VAL A 788 23.76 6.28 -24.59
N LEU A 789 22.84 6.91 -23.86
CA LEU A 789 22.24 8.19 -24.26
C LEU A 789 23.28 9.31 -24.27
N ILE A 790 24.17 9.37 -23.26
CA ILE A 790 25.29 10.33 -23.23
C ILE A 790 26.21 10.11 -24.44
N ALA A 791 26.58 8.86 -24.75
CA ALA A 791 27.40 8.58 -25.93
C ALA A 791 26.71 9.01 -27.24
N GLN A 792 25.39 8.84 -27.34
CA GLN A 792 24.61 9.25 -28.51
C GLN A 792 24.52 10.77 -28.69
N THR A 793 24.54 11.55 -27.60
CA THR A 793 24.63 13.02 -27.70
C THR A 793 25.95 13.50 -28.32
N GLN A 794 27.02 12.70 -28.22
CA GLN A 794 28.30 12.99 -28.84
C GLN A 794 28.38 12.47 -30.28
N ASN A 795 27.82 11.27 -30.53
CA ASN A 795 27.75 10.66 -31.85
C ASN A 795 26.46 9.84 -31.99
N ILE A 796 25.56 10.32 -32.85
CA ILE A 796 24.20 9.80 -32.99
C ILE A 796 24.12 8.35 -33.48
N ASP A 797 25.15 7.88 -34.19
CA ASP A 797 25.18 6.51 -34.76
C ASP A 797 25.67 5.44 -33.76
N THR A 798 26.07 5.85 -32.55
CA THR A 798 26.61 4.93 -31.54
C THR A 798 25.49 4.06 -30.93
N PHE A 799 25.81 2.78 -30.66
CA PHE A 799 24.87 1.81 -30.07
C PHE A 799 23.59 1.53 -30.87
N ASN A 800 23.59 1.81 -32.18
CA ASN A 800 22.47 1.45 -33.04
C ASN A 800 22.47 -0.05 -33.34
N VAL A 801 21.37 -0.74 -33.00
CA VAL A 801 21.21 -2.19 -33.21
C VAL A 801 20.26 -2.43 -34.37
N HIS A 802 20.77 -3.09 -35.41
CA HIS A 802 19.98 -3.45 -36.59
C HIS A 802 20.09 -4.95 -36.88
N ALA A 803 18.96 -5.58 -37.22
CA ALA A 803 18.90 -6.99 -37.60
C ALA A 803 18.07 -7.15 -38.89
N VAL A 804 18.59 -7.91 -39.84
CA VAL A 804 17.92 -8.21 -41.11
C VAL A 804 17.43 -9.65 -41.11
N TYR A 805 16.15 -9.85 -41.42
CA TYR A 805 15.54 -11.18 -41.53
C TYR A 805 15.04 -11.43 -42.95
N GLU A 806 15.40 -12.58 -43.52
CA GLU A 806 14.86 -13.04 -44.80
C GLU A 806 13.62 -13.93 -44.55
N LEU A 807 12.45 -13.48 -45.02
CA LEU A 807 11.22 -14.25 -44.98
C LEU A 807 11.06 -15.05 -46.29
N LYS A 808 11.02 -16.37 -46.20
CA LYS A 808 10.79 -17.27 -47.36
C LYS A 808 9.36 -17.79 -47.37
N ALA A 809 8.62 -17.49 -48.43
CA ALA A 809 7.29 -18.04 -48.61
C ALA A 809 7.34 -19.56 -48.88
N ARG A 810 6.32 -20.30 -48.40
CA ARG A 810 6.13 -21.70 -48.84
C ARG A 810 5.78 -21.72 -50.34
N LYS A 811 6.29 -22.71 -51.08
CA LYS A 811 6.08 -22.85 -52.54
C LYS A 811 4.63 -22.56 -52.94
N GLY A 812 4.44 -21.60 -53.84
CA GLY A 812 3.14 -21.21 -54.39
C GLY A 812 2.34 -20.19 -53.56
N ARG A 813 2.89 -19.62 -52.49
CA ARG A 813 2.25 -18.53 -51.72
C ARG A 813 3.10 -17.25 -51.78
N SER A 814 2.45 -16.09 -51.79
CA SER A 814 3.08 -14.79 -51.54
C SER A 814 3.08 -14.46 -50.05
N ILE A 815 4.01 -13.61 -49.61
CA ILE A 815 3.99 -13.04 -48.26
C ILE A 815 2.96 -11.92 -48.25
N ASP A 816 2.07 -11.95 -47.27
CA ASP A 816 1.09 -10.90 -47.02
C ASP A 816 1.74 -9.80 -46.18
N THR A 817 2.08 -8.68 -46.83
CA THR A 817 2.73 -7.54 -46.19
C THR A 817 1.81 -6.83 -45.22
N ALA A 818 0.51 -6.76 -45.48
CA ALA A 818 -0.45 -6.12 -44.59
C ALA A 818 -0.52 -6.88 -43.25
N ARG A 819 -0.56 -8.22 -43.30
CA ARG A 819 -0.49 -9.03 -42.08
C ARG A 819 0.81 -8.89 -41.31
N LEU A 820 1.93 -8.67 -42.00
CA LEU A 820 3.22 -8.42 -41.35
C LEU A 820 3.21 -7.07 -40.63
N CYS A 821 2.69 -6.01 -41.27
CA CYS A 821 2.52 -4.69 -40.65
C CYS A 821 1.61 -4.77 -39.41
N THR A 822 0.45 -5.43 -39.51
CA THR A 822 -0.45 -5.63 -38.36
C THR A 822 0.23 -6.44 -37.24
N ALA A 823 1.04 -7.44 -37.58
CA ALA A 823 1.80 -8.19 -36.59
C ALA A 823 2.86 -7.33 -35.90
N TRP A 824 3.53 -6.44 -36.64
CA TRP A 824 4.48 -5.48 -36.09
C TRP A 824 3.81 -4.47 -35.16
N GLU A 825 2.70 -3.87 -35.59
CA GLU A 825 1.87 -2.99 -34.76
C GLU A 825 1.46 -3.69 -33.46
N ALA A 826 0.96 -4.93 -33.54
CA ALA A 826 0.60 -5.70 -32.35
C ALA A 826 1.80 -5.98 -31.43
N ILE A 827 3.00 -6.19 -31.97
CA ILE A 827 4.22 -6.35 -31.16
C ILE A 827 4.57 -5.05 -30.46
N VAL A 828 4.59 -3.91 -31.17
CA VAL A 828 4.89 -2.60 -30.59
C VAL A 828 3.89 -2.23 -29.49
N THR A 829 2.59 -2.41 -29.75
CA THR A 829 1.53 -2.13 -28.75
C THR A 829 1.68 -2.99 -27.49
N ASN A 830 2.04 -4.26 -27.61
CA ASN A 830 2.12 -5.18 -26.46
C ASN A 830 3.49 -5.17 -25.75
N LYS A 831 4.47 -4.39 -26.21
CA LYS A 831 5.83 -4.37 -25.65
C LYS A 831 6.20 -2.95 -25.17
N PRO A 832 6.13 -2.67 -23.85
CA PRO A 832 6.45 -1.35 -23.27
C PRO A 832 7.75 -0.73 -23.78
N ALA A 833 8.81 -1.53 -23.89
CA ALA A 833 10.11 -1.06 -24.38
C ALA A 833 10.08 -0.51 -25.82
N LEU A 834 9.18 -0.99 -26.69
CA LEU A 834 9.06 -0.54 -28.09
C LEU A 834 8.18 0.71 -28.26
N ARG A 835 7.44 1.09 -27.21
CA ARG A 835 6.60 2.29 -27.15
C ARG A 835 7.15 3.32 -26.15
N SER A 836 8.45 3.23 -25.89
CA SER A 836 9.18 4.12 -24.99
C SER A 836 9.96 5.18 -25.77
N ILE A 837 10.04 6.38 -25.23
CA ILE A 837 11.01 7.41 -25.63
C ILE A 837 11.87 7.77 -24.43
N PHE A 838 13.02 8.39 -24.70
CA PHE A 838 13.88 8.98 -23.68
C PHE A 838 13.79 10.51 -23.80
N ILE A 839 13.63 11.16 -22.65
CA ILE A 839 13.55 12.61 -22.52
C ILE A 839 14.59 13.08 -21.51
N ASP A 840 14.86 14.38 -21.48
CA ASP A 840 15.66 14.97 -20.40
C ASP A 840 14.98 14.75 -19.04
N GLY A 841 15.80 14.57 -18.01
CA GLY A 841 15.36 14.22 -16.67
C GLY A 841 14.40 15.24 -16.05
N VAL A 842 13.25 14.74 -15.62
CA VAL A 842 12.20 15.38 -14.80
C VAL A 842 12.40 15.03 -13.31
N SER A 843 13.28 14.07 -13.03
CA SER A 843 13.77 13.76 -11.69
C SER A 843 15.21 14.24 -11.47
N ARG A 844 15.64 14.19 -10.21
CA ARG A 844 16.99 14.61 -9.79
C ARG A 844 18.04 13.52 -9.91
N GLU A 845 17.60 12.28 -10.05
CA GLU A 845 18.45 11.10 -9.92
C GLU A 845 19.19 10.77 -11.22
N GLY A 846 18.73 11.31 -12.35
CA GLY A 846 19.27 11.01 -13.67
C GLY A 846 19.19 12.21 -14.62
N LEU A 847 19.99 12.14 -15.68
CA LEU A 847 19.97 13.11 -16.77
C LEU A 847 18.85 12.83 -17.76
N PHE A 848 18.35 11.61 -17.81
CA PHE A 848 17.29 11.21 -18.71
C PHE A 848 16.23 10.41 -17.97
N ASP A 849 14.99 10.49 -18.44
CA ASP A 849 13.89 9.63 -18.00
C ASP A 849 13.31 8.88 -19.22
N GLN A 850 12.78 7.70 -18.96
CA GLN A 850 12.10 6.86 -19.93
C GLN A 850 10.59 7.06 -19.80
N VAL A 851 9.97 7.63 -20.84
CA VAL A 851 8.50 7.78 -20.92
C VAL A 851 7.94 6.62 -21.73
N ILE A 852 6.93 5.95 -21.20
CA ILE A 852 6.24 4.84 -21.86
C ILE A 852 4.84 5.31 -22.26
N PHE A 853 4.44 5.13 -23.52
CA PHE A 853 3.13 5.57 -24.02
C PHE A 853 2.13 4.42 -24.17
N GLU A 854 0.88 4.58 -23.75
CA GLU A 854 -0.20 3.57 -23.88
C GLU A 854 -0.30 2.96 -25.29
N LYS A 855 -0.08 3.79 -26.33
CA LYS A 855 0.00 3.38 -27.72
C LYS A 855 1.32 3.84 -28.32
N GLY A 856 2.06 2.91 -28.91
CA GLY A 856 3.29 3.22 -29.67
C GLY A 856 2.98 3.58 -31.12
N ILE A 857 3.80 4.46 -31.70
CA ILE A 857 3.82 4.69 -33.15
C ILE A 857 4.73 3.61 -33.76
N ALA A 858 4.12 2.61 -34.39
CA ALA A 858 4.86 1.60 -35.12
C ALA A 858 5.29 2.17 -36.48
N GLU A 859 6.47 2.79 -36.54
CA GLU A 859 7.03 3.24 -37.80
C GLU A 859 7.55 2.06 -38.62
N TYR A 860 7.15 1.99 -39.89
CA TYR A 860 7.68 1.04 -40.86
C TYR A 860 7.68 1.63 -42.26
N ALA A 861 8.67 1.25 -43.06
CA ALA A 861 8.76 1.59 -44.47
C ALA A 861 8.82 0.32 -45.31
N LEU A 862 8.02 0.29 -46.39
CA LEU A 862 7.99 -0.83 -47.33
C LEU A 862 8.74 -0.45 -48.61
N TYR A 863 9.83 -1.17 -48.88
CA TYR A 863 10.59 -1.00 -50.11
C TYR A 863 10.39 -2.22 -51.01
N ARG A 864 10.06 -1.98 -52.27
CA ARG A 864 10.06 -3.01 -53.31
C ARG A 864 11.42 -3.03 -53.99
N ILE A 865 12.17 -4.11 -53.81
CA ILE A 865 13.46 -4.32 -54.48
C ILE A 865 13.19 -5.19 -55.71
N ASP A 866 13.04 -4.57 -56.87
CA ASP A 866 13.03 -5.31 -58.14
C ASP A 866 14.47 -5.76 -58.42
N ARG A 867 14.72 -7.07 -58.40
CA ARG A 867 16.02 -7.62 -58.82
C ARG A 867 16.11 -7.53 -60.35
N PRO A 868 17.22 -7.01 -60.91
CA PRO A 868 17.42 -6.94 -62.35
C PRO A 868 17.47 -8.31 -63.02
#